data_AF-A0A6A4M1E7-F1
#
_entry.id   AF-A0A6A4M1E7-F1
#
_cell.length_a   1.000
_cell.length_b   1.000
_cell.length_c   1.000
_cell.angle_alpha   90.00
_cell.angle_beta   90.00
_cell.angle_gamma   90.00
#
_symmetry.space_group_name_H-M   'P 1'
#
loop_
_entity.id
_entity.type
_entity.pdbx_description
1 polymer ?
#
loop_
_entity_poly.entity_id
_entity_poly.type
_entity_poly.pdbx_seq_one_letter_code
_entity_poly.pdbx_strand_id
1 'polypeptide(L)'
;MIRDEFVMYGWCSGEHSHRGSLRAAKMYEGSKLLKFLGFMWNPLSWVMESAAIMAIALANGGGKPPDWQDFVGIVVLLIINSTISFIEENNAGNAAAALMAGLAPKTKQGEIEAVVIATGVHTFFGKAAHLVDSTNQVGHFQKIIDLCELKGDACKKAHEIIDNFADRGLRSLGVARQVRFLTAYDLNIYYMFKYVTVPEKTKESAGGPWEFVGLLPLFDPPRHDSAETIRRALDLGVNVKMITGDQLAIGKETGRRLGMGTNMYPSSSLLGQSKDESISSIPVDELIEKADGFAGVFPEHKYEIVKKLQERKHICGMTGDGVNDAPALKKADIGIAVADATDAARSASDIVLTEPGLSVIVSAVLTSRAIFQRMKNYTIYAVSITIRIVMGFMLIALFWKFDFPPFMVLIIAILNDGTIMTISKDRVKPSPVPDSWKLKEIFATGVVLGTYLALMTVVFFWLASDTDFFSKVFGVGSISGKPNELTAALYLQVSIVSQALIFVTRSRSWSFIERPGLLLVVAFVAAQLVATAIAVYANWEFARIQGIGWGWAGVIWIFSIVTYFPLDVLKFIIRYALSGKAWDNMIQNKTAFTTKKDYGKGEREAQWALAQRTLHGLPAEASGLFNEKNDNYRELSEIAEQAKKRAEIARRDKAQLDKGEA
;
A
#
# COMPACT_ATOMS: atom_id res chain seq x y z
N MET A 1 7.84 21.87 68.53
CA MET A 1 8.52 20.90 67.64
C MET A 1 8.03 21.17 66.24
N ILE A 2 8.63 22.18 65.60
CA ILE A 2 8.31 22.63 64.24
C ILE A 2 9.00 21.64 63.30
N ARG A 3 8.25 20.98 62.42
CA ARG A 3 8.83 20.24 61.28
C ARG A 3 8.57 21.09 60.05
N ASP A 4 9.64 21.70 59.56
CA ASP A 4 9.69 22.41 58.30
C ASP A 4 9.53 21.43 57.13
N GLU A 5 8.39 21.47 56.45
CA GLU A 5 8.25 20.90 55.11
C GLU A 5 8.65 21.97 54.08
N PHE A 6 9.91 21.91 53.65
CA PHE A 6 10.36 22.62 52.45
C PHE A 6 9.76 21.95 51.22
N VAL A 7 8.67 22.52 50.69
CA VAL A 7 8.20 22.22 49.33
C VAL A 7 9.03 23.02 48.35
N MET A 8 10.06 22.38 47.77
CA MET A 8 10.83 22.94 46.66
C MET A 8 10.02 22.79 45.36
N TYR A 9 9.53 23.91 44.80
CA TYR A 9 9.05 23.95 43.42
C TYR A 9 10.23 23.83 42.46
N GLY A 10 10.36 22.70 41.76
CA GLY A 10 11.40 22.49 40.76
C GLY A 10 10.94 22.92 39.36
N TRP A 11 11.42 24.08 38.87
CA TRP A 11 11.64 24.24 37.43
C TRP A 11 12.98 23.57 37.11
N CYS A 12 12.97 22.49 36.33
CA CYS A 12 14.20 21.87 35.87
C CYS A 12 14.85 22.78 34.82
N SER A 13 16.00 23.37 35.13
CA SER A 13 16.84 24.05 34.14
C SER A 13 17.17 23.09 33.00
N GLY A 14 17.10 23.55 31.75
CA GLY A 14 17.27 22.73 30.54
C GLY A 14 18.56 21.90 30.50
N GLU A 15 19.57 22.23 31.30
CA GLU A 15 20.82 21.46 31.44
C GLU A 15 20.64 20.05 32.06
N HIS A 16 19.65 19.85 32.96
CA HIS A 16 19.38 18.51 33.50
C HIS A 16 18.56 17.64 32.55
N SER A 17 17.69 18.24 31.73
CA SER A 17 16.92 17.55 30.69
C SER A 17 17.82 16.96 29.57
N HIS A 18 18.94 17.63 29.27
CA HIS A 18 19.89 17.13 28.26
C HIS A 18 20.58 15.83 28.66
N ARG A 19 20.83 15.58 29.95
CA ARG A 19 21.48 14.33 30.42
C ARG A 19 20.54 13.11 30.41
N GLY A 20 19.23 13.31 30.60
CA GLY A 20 18.22 12.24 30.59
C GLY A 20 17.85 11.76 29.17
N SER A 21 17.73 12.70 28.23
CA SER A 21 17.42 12.40 26.81
C SER A 21 18.47 11.52 26.13
N LEU A 22 19.73 11.57 26.59
CA LEU A 22 20.83 10.78 26.02
C LEU A 22 20.73 9.27 26.27
N ARG A 23 19.85 8.80 27.19
CA ARG A 23 19.75 7.37 27.53
C ARG A 23 18.71 6.59 26.74
N ALA A 24 17.66 7.23 26.22
CA ALA A 24 16.62 6.54 25.44
C ALA A 24 17.01 6.30 23.97
N ALA A 25 18.00 7.03 23.46
CA ALA A 25 18.45 6.99 22.07
C ALA A 25 19.79 6.26 21.88
N LYS A 26 20.01 5.15 22.60
CA LYS A 26 21.15 4.25 22.31
C LYS A 26 20.67 3.05 21.51
N MET A 27 20.04 3.32 20.37
CA MET A 27 19.79 2.31 19.35
C MET A 27 21.09 2.20 18.54
N TYR A 28 21.68 1.00 18.53
CA TYR A 28 22.99 0.63 17.97
C TYR A 28 23.45 1.45 16.74
N GLU A 29 24.12 2.58 16.96
CA GLU A 29 25.01 3.15 15.95
C GLU A 29 26.30 2.31 15.95
N GLY A 30 26.28 1.21 15.20
CA GLY A 30 27.52 0.55 14.82
C GLY A 30 28.44 1.53 14.11
N SER A 31 29.77 1.35 14.23
CA SER A 31 30.74 2.16 13.48
C SER A 31 30.38 2.17 12.00
N LYS A 32 30.41 3.34 11.35
CA LYS A 32 30.15 3.49 9.90
C LYS A 32 31.03 2.55 9.07
N LEU A 33 32.24 2.27 9.55
CA LEU A 33 33.15 1.30 8.93
C LEU A 33 32.63 -0.14 9.02
N LEU A 34 32.08 -0.55 10.18
CA LEU A 34 31.48 -1.88 10.33
C LEU A 34 30.25 -2.05 9.44
N LYS A 35 29.45 -0.98 9.31
CA LYS A 35 28.30 -0.96 8.41
C LYS A 35 28.74 -1.10 6.95
N PHE A 36 29.78 -0.37 6.54
CA PHE A 36 30.40 -0.50 5.21
C PHE A 36 30.88 -1.92 4.93
N LEU A 37 31.64 -2.51 5.86
CA LEU A 37 32.14 -3.89 5.75
C LEU A 37 31.00 -4.93 5.70
N GLY A 38 29.86 -4.64 6.34
CA GLY A 38 28.66 -5.46 6.24
C GLY A 38 28.13 -5.60 4.82
N PHE A 39 28.24 -4.56 3.97
CA PHE A 39 27.80 -4.65 2.56
C PHE A 39 28.69 -5.56 1.72
N MET A 40 29.98 -5.66 2.07
CA MET A 40 30.92 -6.57 1.42
C MET A 40 30.67 -8.03 1.78
N TRP A 41 29.86 -8.32 2.82
CA TRP A 41 29.71 -9.65 3.39
C TRP A 41 28.34 -10.30 3.13
N ASN A 42 27.64 -9.88 2.06
CA ASN A 42 26.38 -10.50 1.64
C ASN A 42 26.63 -11.80 0.85
N PRO A 43 25.68 -12.76 0.80
CA PRO A 43 25.88 -14.05 0.12
C PRO A 43 26.35 -13.97 -1.35
N LEU A 44 25.95 -12.94 -2.10
CA LEU A 44 26.42 -12.72 -3.46
C LEU A 44 27.90 -12.29 -3.49
N SER A 45 28.32 -11.44 -2.56
CA SER A 45 29.71 -11.03 -2.41
C SER A 45 30.62 -12.21 -2.06
N TRP A 46 30.18 -13.17 -1.24
CA TRP A 46 30.94 -14.40 -0.98
C TRP A 46 31.18 -15.24 -2.24
N VAL A 47 30.18 -15.32 -3.13
CA VAL A 47 30.32 -16.03 -4.41
C VAL A 47 31.30 -15.27 -5.32
N MET A 48 31.25 -13.93 -5.31
CA MET A 48 32.21 -13.09 -6.06
C MET A 48 33.63 -13.21 -5.51
N GLU A 49 33.81 -13.25 -4.19
CA GLU A 49 35.10 -13.49 -3.54
C GLU A 49 35.64 -14.88 -3.89
N SER A 50 34.77 -15.90 -3.86
CA SER A 50 35.11 -17.26 -4.31
C SER A 50 35.53 -17.27 -5.78
N ALA A 51 34.87 -16.50 -6.64
CA ALA A 51 35.25 -16.35 -8.05
C ALA A 51 36.60 -15.65 -8.22
N ALA A 52 36.89 -14.61 -7.42
CA ALA A 52 38.17 -13.92 -7.41
C ALA A 52 39.31 -14.86 -6.98
N ILE A 53 39.10 -15.64 -5.91
CA ILE A 53 40.06 -16.66 -5.44
C ILE A 53 40.26 -17.74 -6.50
N MET A 54 39.18 -18.18 -7.15
CA MET A 54 39.23 -19.19 -8.22
C MET A 54 40.07 -18.71 -9.42
N ALA A 55 39.99 -17.42 -9.79
CA ALA A 55 40.82 -16.85 -10.85
C ALA A 55 42.32 -16.99 -10.56
N ILE A 56 42.75 -16.77 -9.32
CA ILE A 56 44.15 -16.97 -8.90
C ILE A 56 44.49 -18.48 -8.82
N ALA A 57 43.64 -19.27 -8.19
CA ALA A 57 43.90 -20.67 -7.90
C ALA A 57 44.02 -21.53 -9.18
N LEU A 58 43.16 -21.30 -10.18
CA LEU A 58 43.19 -22.03 -11.44
C LEU A 58 44.38 -21.62 -12.33
N ALA A 59 44.85 -20.38 -12.23
CA ALA A 59 45.99 -19.92 -13.01
C ALA A 59 47.33 -20.49 -12.51
N ASN A 60 47.45 -20.79 -11.21
CA ASN A 60 48.67 -21.34 -10.59
C ASN A 60 48.95 -22.83 -10.94
N GLY A 61 48.03 -23.54 -11.60
CA GLY A 61 48.17 -24.97 -11.90
C GLY A 61 48.72 -25.32 -13.29
N GLY A 62 48.84 -24.36 -14.22
CA GLY A 62 49.05 -24.63 -15.65
C GLY A 62 50.26 -23.96 -16.30
N GLY A 63 51.17 -23.34 -15.53
CA GLY A 63 52.34 -22.63 -16.08
C GLY A 63 52.01 -21.32 -16.83
N LYS A 64 50.77 -20.83 -16.74
CA LYS A 64 50.36 -19.51 -17.21
C LYS A 64 50.55 -18.47 -16.09
N PRO A 65 50.85 -17.20 -16.41
CA PRO A 65 50.90 -16.15 -15.39
C PRO A 65 49.52 -16.05 -14.70
N PRO A 66 49.47 -15.84 -13.38
CA PRO A 66 48.22 -15.60 -12.65
C PRO A 66 47.43 -14.43 -13.24
N ASP A 67 46.12 -14.62 -13.45
CA ASP A 67 45.18 -13.60 -13.96
C ASP A 67 44.87 -12.54 -12.88
N TRP A 68 45.91 -11.82 -12.43
CA TRP A 68 45.81 -10.78 -11.41
C TRP A 68 44.86 -9.65 -11.82
N GLN A 69 44.72 -9.38 -13.12
CA GLN A 69 43.84 -8.36 -13.64
C GLN A 69 42.36 -8.65 -13.34
N ASP A 70 41.94 -9.92 -13.47
CA ASP A 70 40.56 -10.32 -13.18
C ASP A 70 40.29 -10.32 -11.68
N PHE A 71 41.24 -10.79 -10.87
CA PHE A 71 41.15 -10.69 -9.41
C PHE A 71 40.98 -9.24 -8.93
N VAL A 72 41.87 -8.35 -9.38
CA VAL A 72 41.82 -6.92 -9.02
C VAL A 72 40.53 -6.30 -9.55
N GLY A 73 40.11 -6.65 -10.76
CA GLY A 73 38.84 -6.20 -11.34
C GLY A 73 37.62 -6.57 -10.50
N ILE A 74 37.52 -7.84 -10.06
CA ILE A 74 36.42 -8.31 -9.21
C ILE A 74 36.43 -7.59 -7.85
N VAL A 75 37.60 -7.43 -7.23
CA VAL A 75 37.74 -6.68 -5.96
C VAL A 75 37.32 -5.23 -6.12
N VAL A 76 37.71 -4.57 -7.23
CA VAL A 76 37.30 -3.19 -7.54
C VAL A 76 35.78 -3.10 -7.73
N LEU A 77 35.15 -4.05 -8.43
CA LEU A 77 33.68 -4.09 -8.55
C LEU A 77 33.02 -4.23 -7.18
N LEU A 78 33.52 -5.11 -6.31
CA LEU A 78 32.99 -5.26 -4.94
C LEU A 78 33.10 -3.97 -4.14
N ILE A 79 34.22 -3.24 -4.25
CA ILE A 79 34.41 -1.94 -3.61
C ILE A 79 33.43 -0.90 -4.16
N ILE A 80 33.27 -0.81 -5.48
CA ILE A 80 32.32 0.12 -6.13
C ILE A 80 30.90 -0.17 -5.67
N ASN A 81 30.47 -1.43 -5.73
CA ASN A 81 29.11 -1.84 -5.35
C ASN A 81 28.82 -1.59 -3.86
N SER A 82 29.80 -1.85 -3.00
CA SER A 82 29.68 -1.58 -1.56
C SER A 82 29.64 -0.08 -1.27
N THR A 83 30.43 0.73 -2.01
CA THR A 83 30.43 2.19 -1.89
C THR A 83 29.10 2.79 -2.32
N ILE A 84 28.57 2.36 -3.47
CA ILE A 84 27.26 2.79 -3.95
C ILE A 84 26.17 2.42 -2.93
N SER A 85 26.15 1.17 -2.49
CA SER A 85 25.16 0.67 -1.52
C SER A 85 25.22 1.44 -0.19
N PHE A 86 26.42 1.70 0.32
CA PHE A 86 26.62 2.45 1.56
C PHE A 86 26.12 3.90 1.45
N ILE A 87 26.43 4.58 0.34
CA ILE A 87 25.98 5.97 0.12
C ILE A 87 24.46 6.02 0.01
N GLU A 88 23.86 5.11 -0.75
CA GLU A 88 22.40 5.07 -0.90
C GLU A 88 21.70 4.76 0.42
N GLU A 89 22.17 3.77 1.17
CA GLU A 89 21.55 3.44 2.46
C GLU A 89 21.76 4.55 3.48
N ASN A 90 22.90 5.23 3.48
CA ASN A 90 23.13 6.37 4.38
C ASN A 90 22.21 7.56 4.04
N ASN A 91 22.00 7.83 2.75
CA ASN A 91 21.07 8.87 2.32
C ASN A 91 19.62 8.51 2.67
N ALA A 92 19.22 7.25 2.47
CA ALA A 92 17.90 6.76 2.87
C ALA A 92 17.72 6.79 4.40
N GLY A 93 18.76 6.43 5.15
CA GLY A 93 18.80 6.46 6.62
C GLY A 93 18.62 7.87 7.18
N ASN A 94 19.26 8.88 6.58
CA ASN A 94 19.06 10.28 6.98
C ASN A 94 17.61 10.75 6.75
N ALA A 95 16.99 10.36 5.62
CA ALA A 95 15.59 10.67 5.36
C ALA A 95 14.65 9.94 6.33
N ALA A 96 14.94 8.67 6.64
CA ALA A 96 14.20 7.89 7.62
C ALA A 96 14.36 8.45 9.05
N ALA A 97 15.53 8.97 9.42
CA ALA A 97 15.75 9.58 10.73
C ALA A 97 14.86 10.82 10.93
N ALA A 98 14.67 11.64 9.89
CA ALA A 98 13.73 12.77 9.93
C ALA A 98 12.28 12.30 10.16
N LEU A 99 11.89 11.17 9.55
CA LEU A 99 10.58 10.56 9.78
C LEU A 99 10.46 10.01 11.21
N MET A 100 11.48 9.31 11.71
CA MET A 100 11.49 8.74 13.06
C MET A 100 11.45 9.82 14.14
N ALA A 101 12.05 10.99 13.90
CA ALA A 101 11.91 12.13 14.80
C ALA A 101 10.46 12.61 14.92
N GLY A 102 9.66 12.51 13.85
CA GLY A 102 8.23 12.85 13.87
C GLY A 102 7.36 11.82 14.61
N LEU A 103 7.79 10.55 14.62
CA LEU A 103 7.13 9.43 15.30
C LEU A 103 7.61 9.21 16.74
N ALA A 104 8.66 9.91 17.16
CA ALA A 104 9.24 9.77 18.48
C ALA A 104 8.17 10.04 19.57
N PRO A 105 8.09 9.19 20.61
CA PRO A 105 7.12 9.37 21.68
C PRO A 105 7.34 10.73 22.33
N LYS A 106 6.32 11.60 22.27
CA LYS A 106 6.35 12.90 22.91
C LYS A 106 6.08 12.68 24.40
N THR A 107 7.10 12.86 25.23
CA THR A 107 6.93 12.84 26.68
C THR A 107 6.09 14.06 27.09
N LYS A 108 4.91 13.82 27.66
CA LYS A 108 4.28 14.83 28.53
C LYS A 108 5.04 14.74 29.86
N GLN A 109 5.98 15.65 30.09
CA GLN A 109 6.84 15.62 31.28
C GLN A 109 6.02 15.76 32.57
N GLY A 110 6.37 14.92 33.55
CA GLY A 110 5.98 14.99 34.95
C GLY A 110 6.75 13.93 35.74
N GLU A 111 7.39 14.30 36.84
CA GLU A 111 8.01 13.37 37.79
C GLU A 111 7.02 13.10 38.93
N ILE A 112 6.86 11.84 39.32
CA ILE A 112 6.05 11.44 40.48
C ILE A 112 6.81 10.33 41.22
N GLU A 113 7.15 10.56 42.48
CA GLU A 113 7.46 9.49 43.43
C GLU A 113 6.13 8.91 43.93
N ALA A 114 5.92 7.61 43.70
CA ALA A 114 4.72 6.91 44.12
C ALA A 114 5.09 5.68 44.96
N VAL A 115 4.45 5.53 46.11
CA VAL A 115 4.52 4.30 46.90
C VAL A 115 3.55 3.28 46.30
N VAL A 116 4.02 2.06 46.03
CA VAL A 116 3.16 0.98 45.52
C VAL A 116 2.24 0.52 46.65
N ILE A 117 1.00 0.99 46.63
CA ILE A 117 -0.01 0.74 47.68
C ILE A 117 -0.78 -0.58 47.46
N ALA A 118 -0.79 -1.10 46.22
CA ALA A 118 -1.42 -2.36 45.84
C ALA A 118 -0.82 -2.90 44.53
N THR A 119 -0.90 -4.22 44.30
CA THR A 119 -0.44 -4.88 43.06
C THR A 119 -1.53 -5.78 42.46
N GLY A 120 -1.50 -5.97 41.14
CA GLY A 120 -2.45 -6.83 40.42
C GLY A 120 -3.91 -6.37 40.52
N VAL A 121 -4.83 -7.31 40.77
CA VAL A 121 -6.29 -7.09 40.88
C VAL A 121 -6.71 -6.11 41.98
N HIS A 122 -5.83 -5.80 42.93
CA HIS A 122 -6.13 -4.87 44.03
C HIS A 122 -5.76 -3.40 43.73
N THR A 123 -5.16 -3.13 42.56
CA THR A 123 -4.90 -1.75 42.10
C THR A 123 -6.20 -1.08 41.62
N PHE A 124 -6.24 0.26 41.58
CA PHE A 124 -7.38 0.97 40.97
C PHE A 124 -7.61 0.54 39.52
N PHE A 125 -6.54 0.31 38.75
CA PHE A 125 -6.62 -0.23 37.39
C PHE A 125 -7.01 -1.71 37.34
N GLY A 126 -6.58 -2.55 38.30
CA GLY A 126 -6.97 -3.96 38.38
C GLY A 126 -8.43 -4.15 38.81
N LYS A 127 -8.91 -3.34 39.77
CA LYS A 127 -10.32 -3.24 40.14
C LYS A 127 -11.14 -2.61 39.03
N ALA A 128 -10.66 -1.55 38.38
CA ALA A 128 -11.34 -0.94 37.25
C ALA A 128 -11.37 -1.87 36.05
N ALA A 129 -10.29 -2.60 35.73
CA ALA A 129 -10.28 -3.59 34.66
C ALA A 129 -11.23 -4.76 34.97
N HIS A 130 -11.27 -5.25 36.21
CA HIS A 130 -12.24 -6.27 36.64
C HIS A 130 -13.69 -5.74 36.70
N LEU A 131 -13.89 -4.45 36.98
CA LEU A 131 -15.19 -3.76 36.92
C LEU A 131 -15.60 -3.41 35.47
N VAL A 132 -14.63 -3.23 34.58
CA VAL A 132 -14.82 -3.00 33.14
C VAL A 132 -15.14 -4.32 32.43
N ASP A 133 -14.52 -5.42 32.86
CA ASP A 133 -14.81 -6.79 32.41
C ASP A 133 -16.21 -7.26 32.85
N SER A 134 -16.80 -6.60 33.85
CA SER A 134 -18.17 -6.85 34.34
C SER A 134 -19.19 -5.77 33.96
N THR A 135 -18.79 -4.73 33.23
CA THR A 135 -19.74 -3.75 32.68
C THR A 135 -19.97 -4.04 31.20
N ASN A 136 -21.11 -4.69 30.92
CA ASN A 136 -21.80 -4.47 29.65
C ASN A 136 -21.86 -2.95 29.45
N GLN A 137 -21.14 -2.41 28.46
CA GLN A 137 -21.14 -0.98 28.18
C GLN A 137 -22.55 -0.58 27.76
N VAL A 138 -23.36 -0.18 28.73
CA VAL A 138 -24.65 0.44 28.50
C VAL A 138 -24.38 1.78 27.84
N GLY A 139 -25.07 2.08 26.73
CA GLY A 139 -24.85 3.32 25.97
C GLY A 139 -24.91 4.55 26.88
N HIS A 140 -24.13 5.59 26.56
CA HIS A 140 -24.02 6.80 27.39
C HIS A 140 -25.38 7.42 27.75
N PHE A 141 -26.38 7.29 26.88
CA PHE A 141 -27.76 7.69 27.15
C PHE A 141 -28.47 6.81 28.18
N GLN A 142 -28.34 5.48 28.07
CA GLN A 142 -28.97 4.56 29.02
C GLN A 142 -28.45 4.80 30.44
N LYS A 143 -27.16 5.14 30.59
CA LYS A 143 -26.60 5.60 31.86
C LYS A 143 -27.33 6.82 32.42
N ILE A 144 -27.72 7.78 31.58
CA ILE A 144 -28.47 8.97 32.00
C ILE A 144 -29.93 8.62 32.37
N ILE A 145 -30.59 7.72 31.64
CA ILE A 145 -31.91 7.19 32.03
C ILE A 145 -31.83 6.55 33.41
N ASP A 146 -30.84 5.67 33.61
CA ASP A 146 -30.67 4.91 34.84
C ASP A 146 -30.37 5.86 36.00
N LEU A 147 -29.55 6.89 35.78
CA LEU A 147 -29.26 7.95 36.77
C LEU A 147 -30.49 8.78 37.15
N CYS A 148 -31.40 9.04 36.21
CA CYS A 148 -32.62 9.81 36.44
C CYS A 148 -33.81 8.95 36.89
N GLU A 149 -33.64 7.62 37.01
CA GLU A 149 -34.71 6.65 37.27
C GLU A 149 -35.98 6.88 36.43
N LEU A 150 -35.81 7.20 35.15
CA LEU A 150 -36.94 7.46 34.24
C LEU A 150 -37.81 6.19 34.10
N LYS A 151 -39.05 6.24 34.59
CA LYS A 151 -40.02 5.12 34.55
C LYS A 151 -41.25 5.47 33.70
N GLY A 152 -41.90 4.44 33.15
CA GLY A 152 -43.19 4.56 32.46
C GLY A 152 -43.12 5.27 31.09
N ASP A 153 -44.04 6.21 30.86
CA ASP A 153 -44.26 6.88 29.57
C ASP A 153 -43.11 7.80 29.14
N ALA A 154 -42.46 8.47 30.10
CA ALA A 154 -41.34 9.37 29.84
C ALA A 154 -40.12 8.63 29.26
N CYS A 155 -39.85 7.41 29.76
CA CYS A 155 -38.79 6.55 29.25
C CYS A 155 -39.08 6.10 27.82
N LYS A 156 -40.32 5.71 27.51
CA LYS A 156 -40.74 5.32 26.15
C LYS A 156 -40.60 6.47 25.16
N LYS A 157 -41.10 7.66 25.51
CA LYS A 157 -40.96 8.88 24.68
C LYS A 157 -39.51 9.24 24.41
N ALA A 158 -38.63 9.10 25.41
CA ALA A 158 -37.20 9.38 25.21
C ALA A 158 -36.57 8.40 24.20
N HIS A 159 -36.89 7.11 24.28
CA HIS A 159 -36.42 6.12 23.30
C HIS A 159 -36.95 6.41 21.89
N GLU A 160 -38.24 6.74 21.76
CA GLU A 160 -38.86 7.07 20.46
C GLU A 160 -38.21 8.29 19.79
N ILE A 161 -37.90 9.35 20.56
CA ILE A 161 -37.18 10.52 20.05
C ILE A 161 -35.76 10.17 19.60
N ILE A 162 -35.09 9.27 20.30
CA ILE A 162 -33.73 8.84 19.96
C ILE A 162 -33.73 8.01 18.70
N ASP A 163 -34.67 7.08 18.55
CA ASP A 163 -34.80 6.30 17.33
C ASP A 163 -35.08 7.23 16.13
N ASN A 164 -35.93 8.25 16.31
CA ASN A 164 -36.15 9.29 15.29
C ASN A 164 -34.86 10.07 14.95
N PHE A 165 -34.06 10.44 15.96
CA PHE A 165 -32.76 11.05 15.73
C PHE A 165 -31.80 10.10 14.99
N ALA A 166 -31.78 8.83 15.36
CA ALA A 166 -30.94 7.81 14.76
C ALA A 166 -31.30 7.58 13.28
N ASP A 167 -32.59 7.53 12.94
CA ASP A 167 -33.10 7.43 11.55
C ASP A 167 -32.69 8.62 10.69
N ARG A 168 -32.51 9.79 11.32
CA ARG A 168 -32.00 11.01 10.66
C ARG A 168 -30.47 11.09 10.62
N GLY A 169 -29.77 10.09 11.18
CA GLY A 169 -28.31 10.05 11.28
C GLY A 169 -27.73 10.99 12.33
N LEU A 170 -28.49 11.28 13.39
CA LEU A 170 -28.11 12.18 14.48
C LEU A 170 -27.78 11.35 15.73
N ARG A 171 -26.64 11.63 16.37
CA ARG A 171 -26.30 11.08 17.68
C ARG A 171 -27.11 11.79 18.76
N SER A 172 -27.58 11.06 19.77
CA SER A 172 -28.31 11.63 20.89
C SER A 172 -27.41 11.87 22.11
N LEU A 173 -27.41 13.08 22.65
CA LEU A 173 -26.77 13.41 23.93
C LEU A 173 -27.85 13.71 24.99
N GLY A 174 -27.87 12.91 26.06
CA GLY A 174 -28.78 13.12 27.20
C GLY A 174 -28.21 14.11 28.20
N VAL A 175 -29.03 15.05 28.65
CA VAL A 175 -28.66 16.03 29.67
C VAL A 175 -29.51 15.80 30.91
N ALA A 176 -28.84 15.59 32.04
CA ALA A 176 -29.44 15.56 33.35
C ALA A 176 -28.82 16.62 34.24
N ARG A 177 -29.61 17.14 35.16
CA ARG A 177 -29.22 18.17 36.11
C ARG A 177 -29.74 17.80 37.47
N GLN A 178 -28.98 18.09 38.52
CA GLN A 178 -29.42 17.89 39.88
C GLN A 178 -29.80 19.25 40.47
N VAL A 179 -31.09 19.48 40.76
CA VAL A 179 -31.58 20.71 41.41
C VAL A 179 -32.56 20.35 42.52
N ARG A 180 -32.45 21.04 43.66
CA ARG A 180 -33.48 21.03 44.70
C ARG A 180 -34.22 22.37 44.71
N PHE A 181 -35.55 22.32 44.64
CA PHE A 181 -36.42 23.43 45.07
C PHE A 181 -36.54 23.40 46.60
N LEU A 182 -36.21 24.51 47.26
CA LEU A 182 -36.59 24.71 48.65
C LEU A 182 -38.11 24.97 48.66
N THR A 183 -38.90 24.02 49.15
CA THR A 183 -40.31 24.29 49.47
C THR A 183 -40.34 25.29 50.62
N ALA A 184 -41.05 26.39 50.41
CA ALA A 184 -41.23 27.48 51.36
C ALA A 184 -41.96 27.00 52.62
N TYR A 185 -41.23 26.41 53.56
CA TYR A 185 -41.64 26.25 54.95
C TYR A 185 -40.54 26.65 55.94
N ASP A 186 -39.34 26.99 55.47
CA ASP A 186 -38.29 27.58 56.29
C ASP A 186 -37.89 28.96 55.77
N LEU A 187 -38.05 29.94 56.66
CA LEU A 187 -37.76 31.37 56.57
C LEU A 187 -38.74 32.25 55.76
N ASN A 188 -39.62 32.91 56.51
CA ASN A 188 -39.99 34.30 56.27
C ASN A 188 -38.70 35.13 56.12
N ILE A 189 -38.28 35.44 54.89
CA ILE A 189 -37.56 36.66 54.49
C ILE A 189 -37.45 36.66 52.95
N TYR A 190 -38.02 37.71 52.36
CA TYR A 190 -37.63 38.42 51.14
C TYR A 190 -36.78 37.70 50.07
N TYR A 191 -37.39 37.52 48.90
CA TYR A 191 -36.82 37.33 47.56
C TYR A 191 -35.28 37.32 47.42
N MET A 192 -34.68 36.13 47.45
CA MET A 192 -33.45 35.83 46.71
C MET A 192 -33.35 34.31 46.48
N PHE A 193 -33.60 33.87 45.23
CA PHE A 193 -33.42 32.47 44.81
C PHE A 193 -31.94 32.06 44.92
N LYS A 194 -31.55 31.52 46.07
CA LYS A 194 -30.21 30.96 46.28
C LYS A 194 -30.21 29.50 45.82
N TYR A 195 -29.69 29.25 44.61
CA TYR A 195 -29.43 27.90 44.12
C TYR A 195 -28.37 27.23 45.02
N VAL A 196 -28.75 26.22 45.80
CA VAL A 196 -27.79 25.39 46.52
C VAL A 196 -27.63 24.07 45.76
N THR A 197 -26.54 23.97 45.02
CA THR A 197 -26.07 22.75 44.37
C THR A 197 -25.36 21.86 45.40
N VAL A 198 -25.82 20.62 45.54
CA VAL A 198 -25.31 19.56 46.45
C VAL A 198 -25.41 19.94 47.94
N PRO A 199 -26.23 19.23 48.76
CA PRO A 199 -26.51 19.60 50.15
C PRO A 199 -25.28 19.83 51.05
N GLU A 200 -24.21 19.07 50.83
CA GLU A 200 -23.04 19.06 51.72
C GLU A 200 -21.84 19.88 51.20
N LYS A 201 -21.91 20.44 49.97
CA LYS A 201 -20.80 21.18 49.32
C LYS A 201 -19.43 20.48 49.33
N THR A 202 -19.41 19.17 49.55
CA THR A 202 -18.23 18.33 49.47
C THR A 202 -18.22 17.58 48.14
N LYS A 203 -17.02 17.27 47.62
CA LYS A 203 -16.86 16.59 46.32
C LYS A 203 -17.37 15.15 46.33
N GLU A 204 -17.49 14.54 47.50
CA GLU A 204 -17.85 13.11 47.69
C GLU A 204 -19.33 12.89 48.02
N SER A 205 -20.10 13.95 48.23
CA SER A 205 -21.53 13.85 48.57
C SER A 205 -22.36 13.38 47.38
N ALA A 206 -23.28 12.44 47.61
CA ALA A 206 -24.12 11.84 46.58
C ALA A 206 -25.14 12.83 45.94
N GLY A 207 -25.35 14.01 46.54
CA GLY A 207 -26.28 15.01 46.03
C GLY A 207 -27.75 14.60 46.12
N GLY A 208 -28.63 15.31 45.39
CA GLY A 208 -30.08 15.03 45.30
C GLY A 208 -30.48 14.13 44.11
N PRO A 209 -31.79 13.91 43.86
CA PRO A 209 -32.24 13.17 42.67
C PRO A 209 -31.91 13.92 41.37
N TRP A 210 -31.54 13.18 40.32
CA TRP A 210 -31.25 13.73 39.00
C TRP A 210 -32.54 14.02 38.24
N GLU A 211 -32.67 15.25 37.72
CA GLU A 211 -33.73 15.69 36.82
C GLU A 211 -33.27 15.49 35.39
N PHE A 212 -34.04 14.75 34.58
CA PHE A 212 -33.81 14.66 33.15
C PHE A 212 -34.25 15.94 32.47
N VAL A 213 -33.30 16.69 31.90
CA VAL A 213 -33.57 18.01 31.30
C VAL A 213 -33.99 17.86 29.84
N GLY A 214 -33.36 16.96 29.10
CA GLY A 214 -33.71 16.74 27.70
C GLY A 214 -32.64 16.03 26.88
N LEU A 215 -32.90 15.95 25.57
CA LEU A 215 -32.05 15.32 24.55
C LEU A 215 -31.58 16.37 23.55
N LEU A 216 -30.29 16.34 23.21
CA LEU A 216 -29.72 17.15 22.15
C LEU A 216 -29.28 16.24 20.99
N PRO A 217 -29.75 16.47 19.76
CA PRO A 217 -29.23 15.81 18.59
C PRO A 217 -27.90 16.43 18.17
N LEU A 218 -26.90 15.60 17.90
CA LEU A 218 -25.59 15.96 17.38
C LEU A 218 -25.43 15.38 15.99
N PHE A 219 -25.03 16.21 15.05
CA PHE A 219 -24.73 15.77 13.69
C PHE A 219 -23.21 15.70 13.50
N ASP A 220 -22.73 14.56 13.01
CA ASP A 220 -21.33 14.37 12.62
C ASP A 220 -21.24 14.44 11.08
N PRO A 221 -20.96 15.62 10.50
CA PRO A 221 -20.97 15.77 9.05
C PRO A 221 -19.82 14.97 8.43
N PRO A 222 -20.07 14.20 7.36
CA PRO A 222 -19.00 13.56 6.63
C PRO A 222 -18.06 14.63 6.04
N ARG A 223 -16.76 14.31 5.97
CA ARG A 223 -15.80 15.21 5.32
C ARG A 223 -16.13 15.32 3.83
N HIS A 224 -15.89 16.50 3.26
CA HIS A 224 -16.24 16.83 1.87
C HIS A 224 -15.57 15.89 0.85
N ASP A 225 -14.40 15.35 1.17
CA ASP A 225 -13.60 14.45 0.32
C ASP A 225 -13.96 12.97 0.47
N SER A 226 -14.71 12.59 1.51
CA SER A 226 -14.89 11.18 1.89
C SER A 226 -15.69 10.39 0.86
N ALA A 227 -16.75 10.97 0.30
CA ALA A 227 -17.57 10.29 -0.69
C ALA A 227 -16.81 10.01 -2.00
N GLU A 228 -16.04 10.98 -2.50
CA GLU A 228 -15.18 10.77 -3.67
C GLU A 228 -14.06 9.77 -3.37
N THR A 229 -13.47 9.85 -2.18
CA THR A 229 -12.40 8.95 -1.77
C THR A 229 -12.85 7.50 -1.68
N ILE A 230 -14.05 7.22 -1.15
CA ILE A 230 -14.62 5.87 -1.11
C ILE A 230 -14.81 5.33 -2.52
N ARG A 231 -15.33 6.14 -3.44
CA ARG A 231 -15.45 5.75 -4.86
C ARG A 231 -14.10 5.43 -5.48
N ARG A 232 -13.11 6.31 -5.27
CA ARG A 232 -11.75 6.11 -5.77
C ARG A 232 -11.08 4.87 -5.19
N ALA A 233 -11.31 4.57 -3.90
CA ALA A 233 -10.82 3.34 -3.27
C ALA A 233 -11.45 2.11 -3.95
N LEU A 234 -12.76 2.15 -4.20
CA LEU A 234 -13.50 1.08 -4.87
C LEU A 234 -13.02 0.87 -6.32
N ASP A 235 -12.80 1.95 -7.08
CA ASP A 235 -12.22 1.91 -8.43
C ASP A 235 -10.81 1.30 -8.43
N LEU A 236 -10.07 1.47 -7.32
CA LEU A 236 -8.77 0.85 -7.09
C LEU A 236 -8.85 -0.58 -6.56
N GLY A 237 -10.04 -1.17 -6.48
CA GLY A 237 -10.26 -2.53 -5.96
C GLY A 237 -10.02 -2.65 -4.45
N VAL A 238 -10.13 -1.56 -3.70
CA VAL A 238 -10.08 -1.56 -2.23
C VAL A 238 -11.50 -1.35 -1.71
N ASN A 239 -12.06 -2.38 -1.10
CA ASN A 239 -13.37 -2.27 -0.47
C ASN A 239 -13.24 -1.57 0.89
N VAL A 240 -14.05 -0.54 1.11
CA VAL A 240 -14.08 0.23 2.36
C VAL A 240 -15.28 -0.23 3.18
N LYS A 241 -15.03 -0.72 4.40
CA LYS A 241 -16.07 -1.15 5.33
C LYS A 241 -16.17 -0.19 6.51
N MET A 242 -17.37 0.28 6.83
CA MET A 242 -17.59 1.15 8.00
C MET A 242 -17.52 0.33 9.29
N ILE A 243 -16.78 0.80 10.29
CA ILE A 243 -16.79 0.24 11.64
C ILE A 243 -17.12 1.37 12.59
N THR A 244 -18.31 1.33 13.21
CA THR A 244 -18.77 2.37 14.14
C THR A 244 -19.30 1.79 15.45
N GLY A 245 -19.09 2.54 16.54
CA GLY A 245 -19.75 2.29 17.82
C GLY A 245 -21.19 2.82 17.87
N ASP A 246 -21.62 3.60 16.88
CA ASP A 246 -22.98 4.12 16.78
C ASP A 246 -24.00 3.01 16.49
N GLN A 247 -25.28 3.30 16.72
CA GLN A 247 -26.38 2.41 16.34
C GLN A 247 -26.46 2.22 14.82
N LEU A 248 -27.06 1.11 14.40
CA LEU A 248 -27.15 0.71 12.99
C LEU A 248 -27.87 1.74 12.11
N ALA A 249 -28.93 2.38 12.61
CA ALA A 249 -29.67 3.40 11.86
C ALA A 249 -28.77 4.59 11.48
N ILE A 250 -27.96 5.09 12.44
CA ILE A 250 -27.00 6.18 12.21
C ILE A 250 -25.94 5.76 11.19
N GLY A 251 -25.40 4.54 11.33
CA GLY A 251 -24.43 3.98 10.39
C GLY A 251 -24.98 3.88 8.98
N LYS A 252 -26.20 3.35 8.81
CA LYS A 252 -26.86 3.23 7.50
C LYS A 252 -27.14 4.58 6.87
N GLU A 253 -27.60 5.57 7.64
CA GLU A 253 -27.86 6.91 7.12
C GLU A 253 -26.55 7.61 6.70
N THR A 254 -25.49 7.47 7.50
CA THR A 254 -24.16 7.99 7.16
C THR A 254 -23.59 7.30 5.92
N GLY A 255 -23.71 5.98 5.83
CA GLY A 255 -23.30 5.17 4.68
C GLY A 255 -24.06 5.55 3.41
N ARG A 256 -25.37 5.81 3.51
CA ARG A 256 -26.22 6.30 2.42
C ARG A 256 -25.74 7.65 1.89
N ARG A 257 -25.43 8.60 2.77
CA ARG A 257 -24.90 9.93 2.39
C ARG A 257 -23.52 9.86 1.75
N LEU A 258 -22.66 8.95 2.24
CA LEU A 258 -21.31 8.72 1.70
C LEU A 258 -21.30 7.92 0.38
N GLY A 259 -22.40 7.23 0.05
CA GLY A 259 -22.47 6.34 -1.10
C GLY A 259 -21.70 5.02 -0.91
N MET A 260 -21.57 4.56 0.34
CA MET A 260 -20.87 3.30 0.70
C MET A 260 -21.78 2.06 0.56
N GLY A 261 -23.10 2.27 0.57
CA GLY A 261 -24.10 1.19 0.67
C GLY A 261 -24.76 1.14 2.05
N THR A 262 -25.83 0.38 2.15
CA THR A 262 -26.64 0.22 3.39
C THR A 262 -26.69 -1.22 3.89
N ASN A 263 -25.91 -2.13 3.29
CA ASN A 263 -25.81 -3.53 3.69
C ASN A 263 -24.94 -3.67 4.95
N MET A 264 -25.39 -3.06 6.05
CA MET A 264 -24.69 -3.00 7.32
C MET A 264 -25.41 -3.83 8.37
N TYR A 265 -24.63 -4.43 9.29
CA TYR A 265 -25.13 -5.34 10.31
C TYR A 265 -24.72 -4.87 11.73
N PRO A 266 -25.53 -5.15 12.76
CA PRO A 266 -25.12 -4.90 14.13
C PRO A 266 -24.06 -5.91 14.58
N SER A 267 -23.25 -5.54 15.56
CA SER A 267 -22.21 -6.42 16.09
C SER A 267 -22.75 -7.70 16.74
N SER A 268 -24.00 -7.70 17.24
CA SER A 268 -24.68 -8.89 17.76
C SER A 268 -24.90 -9.99 16.72
N SER A 269 -25.03 -9.62 15.44
CA SER A 269 -25.12 -10.60 14.34
C SER A 269 -23.81 -11.37 14.15
N LEU A 270 -22.67 -10.82 14.59
CA LEU A 270 -21.36 -11.47 14.53
C LEU A 270 -21.20 -12.57 15.59
N LEU A 271 -21.96 -12.48 16.69
CA LEU A 271 -21.95 -13.44 17.80
C LEU A 271 -22.93 -14.61 17.57
N GLY A 272 -23.57 -14.68 16.39
CA GLY A 272 -24.62 -15.68 16.10
C GLY A 272 -25.94 -15.44 16.85
N GLN A 273 -26.06 -14.34 17.60
CA GLN A 273 -27.24 -13.97 18.38
C GLN A 273 -28.17 -13.02 17.59
N SER A 274 -28.40 -13.33 16.32
CA SER A 274 -29.34 -12.56 15.50
C SER A 274 -30.78 -13.03 15.74
N LYS A 275 -31.70 -12.09 15.96
CA LYS A 275 -33.15 -12.36 16.10
C LYS A 275 -33.83 -12.70 14.77
N ASP A 276 -33.11 -12.58 13.66
CA ASP A 276 -33.63 -12.62 12.31
C ASP A 276 -33.22 -13.95 11.63
N GLU A 277 -34.20 -14.82 11.37
CA GLU A 277 -33.98 -16.19 10.84
C GLU A 277 -33.30 -16.20 9.46
N SER A 278 -33.42 -15.10 8.71
CA SER A 278 -32.77 -14.94 7.40
C SER A 278 -31.25 -14.77 7.52
N ILE A 279 -30.79 -14.05 8.56
CA ILE A 279 -29.39 -13.73 8.80
C ILE A 279 -28.65 -14.90 9.46
N SER A 280 -29.34 -15.68 10.30
CA SER A 280 -28.76 -16.86 10.96
C SER A 280 -28.42 -18.00 9.99
N SER A 281 -29.00 -18.00 8.78
CA SER A 281 -28.73 -19.00 7.74
C SER A 281 -27.40 -18.80 6.99
N ILE A 282 -26.87 -17.57 6.98
CA ILE A 282 -25.62 -17.23 6.29
C ILE A 282 -24.46 -17.41 7.26
N PRO A 283 -23.39 -18.15 6.88
CA PRO A 283 -22.19 -18.23 7.71
C PRO A 283 -21.66 -16.82 8.03
N VAL A 284 -21.34 -16.58 9.31
CA VAL A 284 -20.85 -15.27 9.79
C VAL A 284 -19.66 -14.76 8.95
N ASP A 285 -18.78 -15.67 8.53
CA ASP A 285 -17.63 -15.33 7.68
C ASP A 285 -18.04 -14.76 6.30
N GLU A 286 -19.10 -15.31 5.68
CA GLU A 286 -19.63 -14.81 4.40
C GLU A 286 -20.41 -13.51 4.57
N LEU A 287 -21.13 -13.38 5.69
CA LEU A 287 -21.79 -12.14 6.06
C LEU A 287 -20.78 -11.01 6.24
N ILE A 288 -19.67 -11.26 6.95
CA ILE A 288 -18.62 -10.26 7.17
C ILE A 288 -18.01 -9.82 5.85
N GLU A 289 -17.78 -10.77 4.95
CA GLU A 289 -17.21 -10.52 3.62
C GLU A 289 -18.12 -9.66 2.74
N LYS A 290 -19.44 -9.90 2.76
CA LYS A 290 -20.42 -9.15 1.96
C LYS A 290 -20.92 -7.85 2.60
N ALA A 291 -20.73 -7.65 3.90
CA ALA A 291 -21.21 -6.46 4.61
C ALA A 291 -20.44 -5.19 4.21
N ASP A 292 -21.15 -4.07 4.05
CA ASP A 292 -20.57 -2.75 3.81
C ASP A 292 -20.12 -2.07 5.12
N GLY A 293 -20.55 -2.59 6.27
CA GLY A 293 -20.14 -2.08 7.57
C GLY A 293 -20.82 -2.74 8.76
N PHE A 294 -20.30 -2.41 9.94
CA PHE A 294 -20.75 -2.92 11.22
C PHE A 294 -20.99 -1.77 12.19
N ALA A 295 -22.10 -1.85 12.92
CA ALA A 295 -22.54 -0.86 13.89
C ALA A 295 -22.62 -1.44 15.31
N GLY A 296 -22.52 -0.57 16.32
CA GLY A 296 -22.46 -0.97 17.73
C GLY A 296 -21.25 -1.84 18.04
N VAL A 297 -20.11 -1.59 17.39
CA VAL A 297 -18.94 -2.46 17.45
C VAL A 297 -18.10 -2.15 18.69
N PHE A 298 -17.94 -3.16 19.56
CA PHE A 298 -17.03 -3.11 20.70
C PHE A 298 -15.58 -3.43 20.29
N PRO A 299 -14.58 -3.09 21.12
CA PRO A 299 -13.17 -3.31 20.79
C PRO A 299 -12.83 -4.76 20.40
N GLU A 300 -13.39 -5.74 21.12
CA GLU A 300 -13.24 -7.18 20.83
C GLU A 300 -13.79 -7.56 19.46
N HIS A 301 -14.95 -6.99 19.10
CA HIS A 301 -15.57 -7.22 17.81
C HIS A 301 -14.73 -6.67 16.66
N LYS A 302 -14.04 -5.53 16.84
CA LYS A 302 -13.12 -5.01 15.81
C LYS A 302 -12.00 -5.99 15.52
N TYR A 303 -11.41 -6.58 16.56
CA TYR A 303 -10.36 -7.59 16.42
C TYR A 303 -10.87 -8.84 15.67
N GLU A 304 -12.06 -9.35 16.03
CA GLU A 304 -12.60 -10.55 15.39
C GLU A 304 -12.99 -10.30 13.92
N ILE A 305 -13.57 -9.12 13.59
CA ILE A 305 -13.87 -8.75 12.19
C ILE A 305 -12.59 -8.80 11.32
N VAL A 306 -11.51 -8.18 11.79
CA VAL A 306 -10.22 -8.17 11.07
C VAL A 306 -9.68 -9.59 10.91
N LYS A 307 -9.69 -10.37 11.99
CA LYS A 307 -9.23 -11.77 11.96
C LYS A 307 -10.04 -12.62 10.99
N LYS A 308 -11.36 -12.48 10.93
CA LYS A 308 -12.23 -13.20 9.99
C LYS A 308 -11.97 -12.82 8.53
N LEU A 309 -11.77 -11.54 8.25
CA LEU A 309 -11.39 -11.10 6.92
C LEU A 309 -10.01 -11.65 6.50
N GLN A 310 -9.05 -11.70 7.43
CA GLN A 310 -7.74 -12.32 7.19
C GLN A 310 -7.83 -13.83 6.94
N GLU A 311 -8.67 -14.56 7.69
CA GLU A 311 -8.94 -15.99 7.47
C GLU A 311 -9.50 -16.25 6.06
N ARG A 312 -10.26 -15.29 5.51
CA ARG A 312 -10.76 -15.28 4.13
C ARG A 312 -9.73 -14.82 3.08
N LYS A 313 -8.47 -14.63 3.48
CA LYS A 313 -7.34 -14.21 2.64
C LYS A 313 -7.45 -12.78 2.10
N HIS A 314 -8.28 -11.93 2.71
CA HIS A 314 -8.25 -10.49 2.44
C HIS A 314 -7.10 -9.85 3.20
N ILE A 315 -6.38 -8.95 2.53
CA ILE A 315 -5.38 -8.09 3.19
C ILE A 315 -6.12 -6.92 3.81
N CYS A 316 -6.08 -6.82 5.13
CA CYS A 316 -6.91 -5.91 5.89
C CYS A 316 -6.12 -4.71 6.39
N GLY A 317 -6.48 -3.52 5.89
CA GLY A 317 -6.06 -2.25 6.47
C GLY A 317 -7.12 -1.74 7.46
N MET A 318 -6.73 -1.49 8.70
CA MET A 318 -7.64 -0.99 9.74
C MET A 318 -7.22 0.40 10.21
N THR A 319 -8.18 1.32 10.29
CA THR A 319 -7.97 2.66 10.87
C THR A 319 -8.43 2.70 12.32
N GLY A 320 -7.70 3.42 13.17
CA GLY A 320 -8.07 3.61 14.58
C GLY A 320 -7.48 4.88 15.18
N ASP A 321 -8.10 5.36 16.26
CA ASP A 321 -7.75 6.60 16.95
C ASP A 321 -7.50 6.40 18.46
N GLY A 322 -8.26 5.50 19.08
CA GLY A 322 -8.25 5.27 20.52
C GLY A 322 -7.41 4.09 20.99
N VAL A 323 -7.18 4.04 22.31
CA VAL A 323 -6.53 2.91 23.01
C VAL A 323 -7.26 1.58 22.76
N ASN A 324 -8.57 1.67 22.55
CA ASN A 324 -9.45 0.53 22.29
C ASN A 324 -9.19 -0.14 20.94
N ASP A 325 -8.61 0.58 19.99
CA ASP A 325 -8.34 0.06 18.65
C ASP A 325 -6.99 -0.63 18.55
N ALA A 326 -6.11 -0.46 19.56
CA ALA A 326 -4.75 -0.98 19.55
C ALA A 326 -4.67 -2.51 19.30
N PRO A 327 -5.50 -3.38 19.91
CA PRO A 327 -5.45 -4.81 19.63
C PRO A 327 -5.79 -5.15 18.17
N ALA A 328 -6.78 -4.44 17.61
CA ALA A 328 -7.27 -4.69 16.25
C ALA A 328 -6.34 -4.07 15.20
N LEU A 329 -5.75 -2.90 15.47
CA LEU A 329 -4.68 -2.28 14.67
C LEU A 329 -3.47 -3.20 14.54
N LYS A 330 -3.02 -3.79 15.66
CA LYS A 330 -1.90 -4.73 15.67
C LYS A 330 -2.22 -6.06 14.99
N LYS A 331 -3.49 -6.46 14.96
CA LYS A 331 -3.94 -7.68 14.31
C LYS A 331 -4.05 -7.53 12.79
N ALA A 332 -4.43 -6.34 12.33
CA ALA A 332 -4.53 -6.01 10.91
C ALA A 332 -3.21 -6.22 10.18
N ASP A 333 -3.26 -6.50 8.87
CA ASP A 333 -2.04 -6.58 8.05
C ASP A 333 -1.37 -5.20 7.93
N ILE A 334 -2.19 -4.14 8.04
CA ILE A 334 -1.75 -2.75 8.06
C ILE A 334 -2.62 -2.00 9.09
N GLY A 335 -2.09 -1.73 10.27
CA GLY A 335 -2.69 -0.83 11.25
C GLY A 335 -2.42 0.64 10.89
N ILE A 336 -3.45 1.46 10.78
CA ILE A 336 -3.39 2.88 10.38
C ILE A 336 -3.87 3.76 11.55
N ALA A 337 -2.96 4.50 12.17
CA ALA A 337 -3.34 5.53 13.15
C ALA A 337 -3.65 6.86 12.46
N VAL A 338 -4.77 7.48 12.83
CA VAL A 338 -5.12 8.84 12.36
C VAL A 338 -4.23 9.91 13.02
N ALA A 339 -4.18 11.11 12.43
CA ALA A 339 -3.31 12.20 12.91
C ALA A 339 -3.54 12.58 14.38
N ASP A 340 -4.79 12.58 14.83
CA ASP A 340 -5.18 12.90 16.21
C ASP A 340 -5.24 11.67 17.13
N ALA A 341 -4.65 10.53 16.71
CA ALA A 341 -4.70 9.29 17.47
C ALA A 341 -3.89 9.36 18.78
N THR A 342 -4.33 8.59 19.77
CA THR A 342 -3.61 8.38 21.03
C THR A 342 -2.21 7.81 20.79
N ASP A 343 -1.24 8.10 21.67
CA ASP A 343 0.13 7.55 21.55
C ASP A 343 0.14 6.01 21.58
N ALA A 344 -0.83 5.41 22.29
CA ALA A 344 -1.04 3.97 22.31
C ALA A 344 -1.47 3.42 20.93
N ALA A 345 -2.42 4.07 20.26
CA ALA A 345 -2.84 3.69 18.90
C ALA A 345 -1.70 3.89 17.89
N ARG A 346 -0.95 5.00 17.98
CA ARG A 346 0.23 5.28 17.13
C ARG A 346 1.34 4.24 17.31
N SER A 347 1.52 3.74 18.53
CA SER A 347 2.51 2.71 18.83
C SER A 347 2.06 1.30 18.42
N ALA A 348 0.75 1.07 18.29
CA ALA A 348 0.17 -0.19 17.84
C ALA A 348 0.02 -0.28 16.31
N SER A 349 0.04 0.85 15.60
CA SER A 349 -0.12 0.95 14.13
C SER A 349 1.20 0.81 13.37
N ASP A 350 1.15 0.25 12.16
CA ASP A 350 2.28 0.18 11.23
C ASP A 350 2.51 1.49 10.47
N ILE A 351 1.44 2.27 10.27
CA ILE A 351 1.50 3.59 9.61
C ILE A 351 0.73 4.63 10.42
N VAL A 352 1.33 5.79 10.61
CA VAL A 352 0.72 6.95 11.28
C VAL A 352 0.51 8.05 10.25
N LEU A 353 -0.73 8.50 10.09
CA LEU A 353 -1.05 9.61 9.21
C LEU A 353 -0.73 10.92 9.92
N THR A 354 -0.06 11.85 9.22
CA THR A 354 0.20 13.20 9.74
C THR A 354 -0.92 14.18 9.40
N GLU A 355 -1.77 13.81 8.45
CA GLU A 355 -2.91 14.58 7.97
C GLU A 355 -4.21 13.79 8.20
N PRO A 356 -5.31 14.45 8.60
CA PRO A 356 -6.58 13.78 8.81
C PRO A 356 -7.28 13.51 7.47
N GLY A 357 -7.99 12.39 7.36
CA GLY A 357 -8.88 12.10 6.24
C GLY A 357 -8.58 10.78 5.53
N LEU A 358 -9.62 10.20 4.91
CA LEU A 358 -9.52 8.95 4.16
C LEU A 358 -8.72 9.13 2.85
N SER A 359 -8.68 10.34 2.30
CA SER A 359 -8.01 10.68 1.04
C SER A 359 -6.50 10.43 1.09
N VAL A 360 -5.89 10.66 2.26
CA VAL A 360 -4.48 10.40 2.53
C VAL A 360 -4.18 8.90 2.41
N ILE A 361 -5.08 8.04 2.91
CA ILE A 361 -4.93 6.58 2.83
C ILE A 361 -4.95 6.12 1.38
N VAL A 362 -5.89 6.60 0.57
CA VAL A 362 -5.95 6.24 -0.87
C VAL A 362 -4.70 6.72 -1.61
N SER A 363 -4.19 7.90 -1.29
CA SER A 363 -2.95 8.44 -1.86
C SER A 363 -1.73 7.62 -1.45
N ALA A 364 -1.67 7.16 -0.21
CA ALA A 364 -0.64 6.26 0.29
C ALA A 364 -0.69 4.90 -0.43
N VAL A 365 -1.89 4.32 -0.62
CA VAL A 365 -2.08 3.07 -1.38
C VAL A 365 -1.58 3.21 -2.82
N LEU A 366 -1.92 4.30 -3.50
CA LEU A 366 -1.46 4.56 -4.87
C LEU A 366 0.07 4.68 -4.95
N THR A 367 0.67 5.41 -4.02
CA THR A 367 2.13 5.59 -3.96
C THR A 367 2.84 4.27 -3.65
N SER A 368 2.33 3.51 -2.68
CA SER A 368 2.82 2.17 -2.34
C SER A 368 2.76 1.23 -3.55
N ARG A 369 1.65 1.21 -4.29
CA ARG A 369 1.55 0.42 -5.53
C ARG A 369 2.54 0.86 -6.60
N ALA A 370 2.82 2.15 -6.74
CA ALA A 370 3.83 2.62 -7.69
C ALA A 370 5.24 2.15 -7.31
N ILE A 371 5.60 2.19 -6.03
CA ILE A 371 6.88 1.66 -5.51
C ILE A 371 6.96 0.15 -5.73
N PHE A 372 5.91 -0.58 -5.38
CA PHE A 372 5.82 -2.03 -5.54
C PHE A 372 6.01 -2.46 -7.01
N GLN A 373 5.44 -1.71 -7.96
CA GLN A 373 5.66 -1.99 -9.38
C GLN A 373 7.12 -1.81 -9.80
N ARG A 374 7.83 -0.81 -9.28
CA ARG A 374 9.28 -0.62 -9.56
C ARG A 374 10.08 -1.82 -9.07
N MET A 375 9.79 -2.31 -7.86
CA MET A 375 10.46 -3.48 -7.30
C MET A 375 10.22 -4.74 -8.15
N LYS A 376 8.96 -5.00 -8.54
CA LYS A 376 8.61 -6.13 -9.41
C LYS A 376 9.32 -6.05 -10.76
N ASN A 377 9.32 -4.88 -11.41
CA ASN A 377 9.96 -4.67 -12.70
C ASN A 377 11.49 -4.87 -12.61
N TYR A 378 12.10 -4.40 -11.51
CA TYR A 378 13.52 -4.65 -11.22
C TYR A 378 13.82 -6.15 -11.05
N THR A 379 12.99 -6.90 -10.33
CA THR A 379 13.21 -8.34 -10.17
C THR A 379 13.11 -9.09 -11.51
N ILE A 380 12.13 -8.75 -12.37
CA ILE A 380 12.04 -9.33 -13.72
C ILE A 380 13.32 -9.04 -14.51
N TYR A 381 13.79 -7.80 -14.46
CA TYR A 381 15.02 -7.38 -15.10
C TYR A 381 16.26 -8.16 -14.62
N ALA A 382 16.46 -8.21 -13.31
CA ALA A 382 17.60 -8.90 -12.70
C ALA A 382 17.63 -10.38 -13.09
N VAL A 383 16.49 -11.08 -12.97
CA VAL A 383 16.37 -12.48 -13.37
C VAL A 383 16.66 -12.67 -14.87
N SER A 384 16.13 -11.78 -15.71
CA SER A 384 16.34 -11.87 -17.17
C SER A 384 17.80 -11.74 -17.58
N ILE A 385 18.53 -10.78 -16.99
CA ILE A 385 19.95 -10.58 -17.29
C ILE A 385 20.78 -11.77 -16.81
N THR A 386 20.51 -12.30 -15.61
CA THR A 386 21.22 -13.48 -15.11
C THR A 386 21.06 -14.66 -16.07
N ILE A 387 19.83 -14.94 -16.50
CA ILE A 387 19.56 -16.02 -17.46
C ILE A 387 20.24 -15.75 -18.79
N ARG A 388 20.20 -14.51 -19.29
CA ARG A 388 20.87 -14.13 -20.53
C ARG A 388 22.38 -14.38 -20.48
N ILE A 389 23.06 -13.87 -19.45
CA ILE A 389 24.53 -13.96 -19.32
C ILE A 389 24.95 -15.42 -19.20
N VAL A 390 24.31 -16.17 -18.30
CA VAL A 390 24.65 -17.58 -18.07
C VAL A 390 24.37 -18.41 -19.31
N MET A 391 23.16 -18.34 -19.88
CA MET A 391 22.79 -19.16 -21.02
C MET A 391 23.52 -18.73 -22.30
N GLY A 392 23.67 -17.42 -22.54
CA GLY A 392 24.28 -16.88 -23.75
C GLY A 392 25.75 -17.27 -23.88
N PHE A 393 26.57 -16.99 -22.86
CA PHE A 393 27.99 -17.33 -22.90
C PHE A 393 28.23 -18.84 -22.82
N MET A 394 27.40 -19.59 -22.08
CA MET A 394 27.47 -21.05 -22.06
C MET A 394 27.20 -21.66 -23.45
N LEU A 395 26.20 -21.19 -24.18
CA LEU A 395 25.88 -21.71 -25.52
C LEU A 395 26.96 -21.35 -26.55
N ILE A 396 27.50 -20.14 -26.49
CA ILE A 396 28.60 -19.71 -27.38
C ILE A 396 29.85 -20.58 -27.14
N ALA A 397 30.21 -20.81 -25.88
CA ALA A 397 31.33 -21.68 -25.52
C ALA A 397 31.09 -23.14 -25.97
N LEU A 398 29.86 -23.65 -25.85
CA LEU A 398 29.54 -25.03 -26.21
C LEU A 398 29.60 -25.29 -27.73
N PHE A 399 29.06 -24.38 -28.54
CA PHE A 399 28.98 -24.56 -30.00
C PHE A 399 30.24 -24.11 -30.74
N TRP A 400 30.84 -22.98 -30.36
CA TRP A 400 31.99 -22.39 -31.07
C TRP A 400 33.31 -22.49 -30.32
N LYS A 401 33.33 -23.06 -29.10
CA LYS A 401 34.52 -23.09 -28.23
C LYS A 401 35.15 -21.70 -28.06
N PHE A 402 34.30 -20.68 -28.05
CA PHE A 402 34.72 -19.29 -27.93
C PHE A 402 34.64 -18.85 -26.46
N ASP A 403 35.79 -18.55 -25.89
CA ASP A 403 35.91 -18.12 -24.50
C ASP A 403 35.79 -16.60 -24.39
N PHE A 404 34.64 -16.12 -23.90
CA PHE A 404 34.44 -14.70 -23.66
C PHE A 404 35.26 -14.22 -22.45
N PRO A 405 36.06 -13.14 -22.56
CA PRO A 405 36.91 -12.67 -21.46
C PRO A 405 36.11 -12.22 -20.23
N PRO A 406 36.43 -12.73 -19.02
CA PRO A 406 35.74 -12.35 -17.78
C PRO A 406 35.78 -10.83 -17.51
N PHE A 407 36.91 -10.18 -17.80
CA PHE A 407 37.04 -8.73 -17.69
C PHE A 407 35.97 -7.94 -18.47
N MET A 408 35.50 -8.42 -19.62
CA MET A 408 34.45 -7.75 -20.37
C MET A 408 33.07 -7.91 -19.71
N VAL A 409 32.82 -9.05 -19.07
CA VAL A 409 31.62 -9.25 -18.24
C VAL A 409 31.62 -8.32 -17.04
N LEU A 410 32.80 -8.12 -16.42
CA LEU A 410 32.99 -7.17 -15.32
C LEU A 410 32.64 -5.74 -15.75
N ILE A 411 33.10 -5.28 -16.92
CA ILE A 411 32.75 -3.95 -17.43
C ILE A 411 31.23 -3.84 -17.67
N ILE A 412 30.58 -4.87 -18.22
CA ILE A 412 29.12 -4.91 -18.37
C ILE A 412 28.44 -4.77 -16.99
N ALA A 413 28.93 -5.48 -15.97
CA ALA A 413 28.37 -5.40 -14.62
C ALA A 413 28.49 -3.99 -14.02
N ILE A 414 29.67 -3.36 -14.11
CA ILE A 414 29.89 -1.99 -13.61
C ILE A 414 28.95 -1.00 -14.30
N LEU A 415 28.84 -1.05 -15.63
CA LEU A 415 27.96 -0.17 -16.39
C LEU A 415 26.48 -0.41 -16.04
N ASN A 416 26.09 -1.67 -15.81
CA ASN A 416 24.74 -2.03 -15.41
C ASN A 416 24.40 -1.47 -14.03
N ASP A 417 25.26 -1.65 -13.03
CA ASP A 417 25.01 -1.24 -11.64
C ASP A 417 24.80 0.28 -11.54
N GLY A 418 25.58 1.07 -12.28
CA GLY A 418 25.37 2.52 -12.37
C GLY A 418 24.00 2.92 -12.93
N THR A 419 23.49 2.17 -13.92
CA THR A 419 22.16 2.42 -14.52
C THR A 419 21.00 1.89 -13.67
N ILE A 420 21.20 0.81 -12.91
CA ILE A 420 20.17 0.17 -12.07
C ILE A 420 19.68 1.14 -10.99
N MET A 421 20.55 1.98 -10.43
CA MET A 421 20.17 2.98 -9.40
C MET A 421 19.03 3.89 -9.86
N THR A 422 18.91 4.13 -11.16
CA THR A 422 17.88 4.99 -11.75
C THR A 422 16.47 4.39 -11.70
N ILE A 423 16.37 3.05 -11.61
CA ILE A 423 15.09 2.31 -11.59
C ILE A 423 14.29 2.66 -10.32
N SER A 424 14.98 2.85 -9.19
CA SER A 424 14.35 3.23 -7.91
C SER A 424 13.59 4.56 -8.00
N LYS A 425 14.07 5.47 -8.85
CA LYS A 425 13.54 6.84 -9.06
C LYS A 425 12.64 6.97 -10.29
N ASP A 426 12.37 5.87 -11.00
CA ASP A 426 11.61 5.91 -12.25
C ASP A 426 10.11 6.22 -12.03
N ARG A 427 9.45 6.77 -13.05
CA ARG A 427 8.02 7.10 -13.03
C ARG A 427 7.20 5.96 -13.62
N VAL A 428 6.84 5.00 -12.79
CA VAL A 428 5.99 3.84 -13.15
C VAL A 428 4.53 4.08 -12.77
N LYS A 429 3.59 3.62 -13.61
CA LYS A 429 2.14 3.69 -13.33
C LYS A 429 1.75 2.67 -12.24
N PRO A 430 0.98 3.06 -11.22
CA PRO A 430 0.52 2.13 -10.20
C PRO A 430 -0.46 1.11 -10.78
N SER A 431 -0.55 -0.06 -10.13
CA SER A 431 -1.56 -1.06 -10.49
C SER A 431 -2.97 -0.58 -10.12
N PRO A 432 -3.97 -0.68 -11.01
CA PRO A 432 -5.33 -0.26 -10.70
C PRO A 432 -5.98 -1.19 -9.67
N VAL A 433 -5.61 -2.47 -9.64
CA VAL A 433 -6.07 -3.44 -8.64
C VAL A 433 -4.93 -3.85 -7.70
N PRO A 434 -5.23 -4.31 -6.47
CA PRO A 434 -4.24 -4.88 -5.58
C PRO A 434 -3.45 -5.99 -6.29
N ASP A 435 -2.13 -5.94 -6.20
CA ASP A 435 -1.21 -6.94 -6.75
C ASP A 435 -0.45 -7.57 -5.59
N SER A 436 -0.22 -8.87 -5.66
CA SER A 436 0.57 -9.61 -4.67
C SER A 436 1.89 -10.06 -5.28
N TRP A 437 2.91 -10.30 -4.45
CA TRP A 437 4.24 -10.67 -4.94
C TRP A 437 4.25 -12.13 -5.42
N LYS A 438 3.82 -12.34 -6.65
CA LYS A 438 3.80 -13.67 -7.28
C LYS A 438 5.17 -13.99 -7.89
N LEU A 439 6.08 -14.50 -7.06
CA LEU A 439 7.44 -14.86 -7.48
C LEU A 439 7.46 -15.71 -8.75
N LYS A 440 6.60 -16.74 -8.83
CA LYS A 440 6.55 -17.65 -9.99
C LYS A 440 6.30 -16.92 -11.31
N GLU A 441 5.38 -15.96 -11.35
CA GLU A 441 5.09 -15.17 -12.55
C GLU A 441 6.26 -14.26 -12.93
N ILE A 442 6.90 -13.67 -11.93
CA ILE A 442 8.08 -12.79 -12.09
C ILE A 442 9.26 -13.57 -12.68
N PHE A 443 9.58 -14.74 -12.09
CA PHE A 443 10.65 -15.61 -12.55
C PHE A 443 10.37 -16.17 -13.94
N ALA A 444 9.14 -16.65 -14.20
CA ALA A 444 8.77 -17.15 -15.53
C ALA A 444 8.94 -16.07 -16.61
N THR A 445 8.49 -14.84 -16.33
CA THR A 445 8.68 -13.71 -17.24
C THR A 445 10.16 -13.41 -17.46
N GLY A 446 10.95 -13.41 -16.39
CA GLY A 446 12.38 -13.15 -16.49
C GLY A 446 13.14 -14.22 -17.29
N VAL A 447 12.85 -15.49 -17.05
CA VAL A 447 13.49 -16.61 -17.76
C VAL A 447 13.19 -16.55 -19.26
N VAL A 448 11.93 -16.33 -19.67
CA VAL A 448 11.60 -16.30 -21.11
C VAL A 448 12.26 -15.12 -21.82
N LEU A 449 12.23 -13.92 -21.22
CA LEU A 449 12.92 -12.75 -21.79
C LEU A 449 14.44 -12.98 -21.85
N GLY A 450 15.03 -13.51 -20.79
CA GLY A 450 16.46 -13.84 -20.74
C GLY A 450 16.88 -14.88 -21.77
N THR A 451 16.10 -15.95 -21.93
CA THR A 451 16.36 -17.00 -22.94
C THR A 451 16.25 -16.46 -24.36
N TYR A 452 15.24 -15.64 -24.67
CA TYR A 452 15.16 -14.98 -25.98
C TYR A 452 16.40 -14.13 -26.26
N LEU A 453 16.83 -13.33 -25.28
CA LEU A 453 18.03 -12.51 -25.41
C LEU A 453 19.31 -13.34 -25.58
N ALA A 454 19.44 -14.46 -24.86
CA ALA A 454 20.54 -15.39 -25.02
C ALA A 454 20.58 -15.96 -26.44
N LEU A 455 19.42 -16.43 -26.95
CA LEU A 455 19.31 -16.96 -28.31
C LEU A 455 19.65 -15.90 -29.36
N MET A 456 19.18 -14.67 -29.22
CA MET A 456 19.53 -13.59 -30.15
C MET A 456 21.01 -13.20 -30.09
N THR A 457 21.64 -13.34 -28.92
CA THR A 457 23.09 -13.18 -28.75
C THR A 457 23.86 -14.29 -29.49
N VAL A 458 23.38 -15.54 -29.41
CA VAL A 458 23.94 -16.67 -30.17
C VAL A 458 23.75 -16.50 -31.68
N VAL A 459 22.56 -16.07 -32.12
CA VAL A 459 22.28 -15.78 -33.53
C VAL A 459 23.18 -14.67 -34.04
N PHE A 460 23.36 -13.60 -33.26
CA PHE A 460 24.30 -12.53 -33.59
C PHE A 460 25.72 -13.06 -33.75
N PHE A 461 26.19 -13.90 -32.82
CA PHE A 461 27.52 -14.49 -32.87
C PHE A 461 27.69 -15.36 -34.12
N TRP A 462 26.75 -16.26 -34.40
CA TRP A 462 26.76 -17.11 -35.59
C TRP A 462 26.79 -16.30 -36.90
N LEU A 463 25.96 -15.25 -36.98
CA LEU A 463 25.94 -14.36 -38.15
C LEU A 463 27.25 -13.59 -38.34
N ALA A 464 27.99 -13.32 -37.26
CA ALA A 464 29.25 -12.60 -37.28
C ALA A 464 30.48 -13.51 -37.48
N SER A 465 30.44 -14.74 -36.98
CA SER A 465 31.57 -15.67 -37.01
C SER A 465 31.59 -16.54 -38.27
N ASP A 466 30.46 -17.16 -38.60
CA ASP A 466 30.40 -18.25 -39.59
C ASP A 466 29.84 -17.81 -40.94
N THR A 467 29.21 -16.63 -40.98
CA THR A 467 28.58 -16.10 -42.18
C THR A 467 29.10 -14.71 -42.54
N ASP A 468 29.13 -14.39 -43.83
CA ASP A 468 29.44 -13.03 -44.31
C ASP A 468 28.19 -12.14 -44.41
N PHE A 469 27.13 -12.44 -43.64
CA PHE A 469 25.85 -11.72 -43.74
C PHE A 469 26.03 -10.21 -43.53
N PHE A 470 26.70 -9.81 -42.45
CA PHE A 470 26.89 -8.40 -42.11
C PHE A 470 27.78 -7.67 -43.14
N SER A 471 28.84 -8.32 -43.63
CA SER A 471 29.71 -7.76 -44.66
C SER A 471 29.00 -7.57 -46.00
N LYS A 472 28.13 -8.51 -46.40
CA LYS A 472 27.37 -8.41 -47.65
C LYS A 472 26.25 -7.36 -47.59
N VAL A 473 25.56 -7.24 -46.46
CA VAL A 473 24.40 -6.34 -46.33
C VAL A 473 24.83 -4.90 -46.03
N PHE A 474 25.82 -4.70 -45.15
CA PHE A 474 26.19 -3.37 -44.67
C PHE A 474 27.55 -2.87 -45.20
N GLY A 475 28.28 -3.68 -45.98
CA GLY A 475 29.56 -3.28 -46.57
C GLY A 475 30.70 -3.10 -45.55
N VAL A 476 30.56 -3.67 -44.35
CA VAL A 476 31.59 -3.62 -43.30
C VAL A 476 32.62 -4.74 -43.49
N GLY A 477 33.88 -4.49 -43.12
CA GLY A 477 34.97 -5.49 -43.26
C GLY A 477 34.68 -6.76 -42.46
N SER A 478 34.98 -7.94 -42.99
CA SER A 478 34.69 -9.20 -42.29
C SER A 478 35.52 -9.34 -41.00
N ILE A 479 34.84 -9.72 -39.92
CA ILE A 479 35.43 -10.01 -38.59
C ILE A 479 35.54 -11.51 -38.32
N SER A 480 35.12 -12.34 -39.29
CA SER A 480 35.27 -13.79 -39.22
C SER A 480 36.75 -14.17 -39.10
N GLY A 481 37.07 -15.08 -38.17
CA GLY A 481 38.45 -15.51 -37.89
C GLY A 481 39.27 -14.55 -37.01
N LYS A 482 38.71 -13.43 -36.56
CA LYS A 482 39.39 -12.49 -35.65
C LYS A 482 38.73 -12.47 -34.26
N PRO A 483 39.21 -13.28 -33.31
CA PRO A 483 38.55 -13.47 -32.02
C PRO A 483 38.45 -12.18 -31.20
N ASN A 484 39.45 -11.30 -31.26
CA ASN A 484 39.45 -10.07 -30.48
C ASN A 484 38.44 -9.02 -30.98
N GLU A 485 38.23 -8.95 -32.30
CA GLU A 485 37.19 -8.11 -32.91
C GLU A 485 35.78 -8.69 -32.63
N LEU A 486 35.63 -10.02 -32.64
CA LEU A 486 34.39 -10.70 -32.23
C LEU A 486 34.03 -10.44 -30.76
N THR A 487 35.02 -10.43 -29.85
CA THR A 487 34.81 -10.07 -28.43
C THR A 487 34.21 -8.67 -28.30
N ALA A 488 34.78 -7.68 -28.99
CA ALA A 488 34.27 -6.30 -28.97
C ALA A 488 32.84 -6.19 -29.50
N ALA A 489 32.55 -6.91 -30.60
CA ALA A 489 31.22 -6.93 -31.19
C ALA A 489 30.18 -7.54 -30.25
N LEU A 490 30.51 -8.69 -29.65
CA LEU A 490 29.66 -9.39 -28.69
C LEU A 490 29.45 -8.57 -27.41
N TYR A 491 30.50 -7.97 -26.87
CA TYR A 491 30.44 -7.08 -25.71
C TYR A 491 29.45 -5.93 -25.94
N LEU A 492 29.55 -5.24 -27.09
CA LEU A 492 28.68 -4.09 -27.40
C LEU A 492 27.21 -4.53 -27.54
N GLN A 493 26.96 -5.63 -28.25
CA GLN A 493 25.61 -6.17 -28.42
C GLN A 493 24.99 -6.57 -27.08
N VAL A 494 25.76 -7.24 -26.21
CA VAL A 494 25.30 -7.63 -24.88
C VAL A 494 25.01 -6.40 -24.02
N SER A 495 25.88 -5.40 -24.03
CA SER A 495 25.70 -4.16 -23.27
C SER A 495 24.45 -3.37 -23.70
N ILE A 496 24.25 -3.12 -25.00
CA ILE A 496 23.11 -2.36 -25.52
C ILE A 496 21.80 -3.02 -25.13
N VAL A 497 21.64 -4.30 -25.48
CA VAL A 497 20.37 -4.98 -25.31
C VAL A 497 20.06 -5.25 -23.83
N SER A 498 21.08 -5.44 -22.99
CA SER A 498 20.88 -5.64 -21.54
C SER A 498 20.33 -4.39 -20.89
N GLN A 499 20.86 -3.20 -21.20
CA GLN A 499 20.29 -1.97 -20.65
C GLN A 499 18.96 -1.60 -21.32
N ALA A 500 18.80 -1.91 -22.61
CA ALA A 500 17.54 -1.67 -23.31
C ALA A 500 16.37 -2.45 -22.67
N LEU A 501 16.64 -3.64 -22.12
CA LEU A 501 15.64 -4.45 -21.43
C LEU A 501 14.95 -3.71 -20.28
N ILE A 502 15.62 -2.74 -19.62
CA ILE A 502 15.00 -1.91 -18.57
C ILE A 502 13.73 -1.22 -19.08
N PHE A 503 13.74 -0.74 -20.33
CA PHE A 503 12.58 -0.06 -20.92
C PHE A 503 11.40 -1.01 -21.20
N VAL A 504 11.67 -2.29 -21.45
CA VAL A 504 10.64 -3.31 -21.66
C VAL A 504 10.05 -3.76 -20.33
N THR A 505 10.89 -4.01 -19.33
CA THR A 505 10.45 -4.52 -18.02
C THR A 505 9.69 -3.46 -17.22
N ARG A 506 10.06 -2.18 -17.35
CA ARG A 506 9.32 -1.08 -16.69
C ARG A 506 7.92 -0.85 -17.25
N SER A 507 7.71 -1.17 -18.52
CA SER A 507 6.49 -0.78 -19.24
C SER A 507 5.41 -1.85 -19.12
N ARG A 508 4.17 -1.40 -18.87
CA ARG A 508 3.02 -2.29 -18.93
C ARG A 508 2.52 -2.48 -20.36
N SER A 509 2.42 -1.39 -21.10
CA SER A 509 2.16 -1.36 -22.54
C SER A 509 3.47 -1.46 -23.34
N TRP A 510 3.46 -1.00 -24.58
CA TRP A 510 4.65 -0.87 -25.41
C TRP A 510 5.64 0.09 -24.74
N SER A 511 6.92 -0.28 -24.76
CA SER A 511 8.00 0.48 -24.13
C SER A 511 8.12 1.90 -24.67
N PHE A 512 7.85 2.10 -25.97
CA PHE A 512 7.91 3.40 -26.64
C PHE A 512 6.79 4.37 -26.25
N ILE A 513 5.63 3.84 -25.82
CA ILE A 513 4.47 4.66 -25.44
C ILE A 513 4.65 5.19 -24.02
N GLU A 514 5.18 4.36 -23.12
CA GLU A 514 5.38 4.72 -21.73
C GLU A 514 6.68 5.48 -21.54
N ARG A 515 6.59 6.81 -21.47
CA ARG A 515 7.76 7.69 -21.34
C ARG A 515 8.64 7.31 -20.13
N PRO A 516 9.95 7.08 -20.33
CA PRO A 516 10.91 6.88 -19.24
C PRO A 516 11.17 8.15 -18.45
N GLY A 517 11.53 7.98 -17.16
CA GLY A 517 12.09 9.07 -16.38
C GLY A 517 13.37 9.61 -17.03
N LEU A 518 13.57 10.93 -16.97
CA LEU A 518 14.74 11.60 -17.57
C LEU A 518 16.07 10.99 -17.08
N LEU A 519 16.14 10.66 -15.79
CA LEU A 519 17.33 10.11 -15.15
C LEU A 519 17.73 8.75 -15.76
N LEU A 520 16.74 7.89 -16.04
CA LEU A 520 16.95 6.59 -16.68
C LEU A 520 17.47 6.75 -18.13
N VAL A 521 16.90 7.68 -18.90
CA VAL A 521 17.35 7.94 -20.29
C VAL A 521 18.79 8.45 -20.31
N VAL A 522 19.11 9.42 -19.44
CA VAL A 522 20.46 9.98 -19.36
C VAL A 522 21.47 8.91 -18.96
N ALA A 523 21.14 8.07 -17.97
CA ALA A 523 22.01 6.97 -17.55
C ALA A 523 22.21 5.92 -18.65
N PHE A 524 21.14 5.55 -19.37
CA PHE A 524 21.23 4.67 -20.53
C PHE A 524 22.16 5.27 -21.60
N VAL A 525 21.92 6.52 -22.01
CA VAL A 525 22.75 7.16 -23.04
C VAL A 525 24.21 7.25 -22.60
N ALA A 526 24.48 7.68 -21.37
CA ALA A 526 25.84 7.79 -20.84
C ALA A 526 26.56 6.43 -20.82
N ALA A 527 25.91 5.39 -20.30
CA ALA A 527 26.50 4.06 -20.23
C ALA A 527 26.69 3.44 -21.62
N GLN A 528 25.78 3.68 -22.56
CA GLN A 528 25.90 3.21 -23.93
C GLN A 528 26.94 3.97 -24.75
N LEU A 529 27.16 5.26 -24.49
CA LEU A 529 28.28 6.01 -25.07
C LEU A 529 29.61 5.43 -24.60
N VAL A 530 29.75 5.12 -23.30
CA VAL A 530 30.95 4.47 -22.75
C VAL A 530 31.13 3.07 -23.34
N ALA A 531 30.07 2.26 -23.43
CA ALA A 531 30.13 0.94 -24.02
C ALA A 531 30.54 0.97 -25.50
N THR A 532 29.97 1.89 -26.28
CA THR A 532 30.30 2.08 -27.69
C THR A 532 31.75 2.55 -27.85
N ALA A 533 32.21 3.49 -27.02
CA ALA A 533 33.59 3.97 -27.05
C ALA A 533 34.59 2.85 -26.75
N ILE A 534 34.31 1.99 -25.76
CA ILE A 534 35.15 0.82 -25.45
C ILE A 534 35.19 -0.14 -26.64
N ALA A 535 34.04 -0.48 -27.22
CA ALA A 535 33.99 -1.41 -28.35
C ALA A 535 34.72 -0.89 -29.61
N VAL A 536 34.70 0.42 -29.85
CA VAL A 536 35.30 1.04 -31.03
C VAL A 536 36.80 1.26 -30.89
N TYR A 537 37.27 1.68 -29.71
CA TYR A 537 38.64 2.18 -29.53
C TYR A 537 39.53 1.30 -28.65
N ALA A 538 38.98 0.38 -27.85
CA ALA A 538 39.80 -0.40 -26.92
C ALA A 538 40.63 -1.46 -27.66
N ASN A 539 41.95 -1.34 -27.55
CA ASN A 539 42.92 -2.34 -27.98
C ASN A 539 43.67 -2.82 -26.74
N TRP A 540 43.08 -3.76 -26.00
CA TRP A 540 43.66 -4.30 -24.78
C TRP A 540 43.97 -5.78 -24.97
N GLU A 541 45.26 -6.11 -25.04
CA GLU A 541 45.71 -7.49 -25.19
C GLU A 541 45.28 -8.36 -23.99
N PHE A 542 45.36 -7.82 -22.77
CA PHE A 542 44.95 -8.55 -21.56
C PHE A 542 43.46 -8.91 -21.56
N ALA A 543 42.60 -8.06 -22.12
CA ALA A 543 41.16 -8.27 -22.17
C ALA A 543 40.69 -8.94 -23.48
N ARG A 544 41.63 -9.38 -24.35
CA ARG A 544 41.37 -9.99 -25.66
C ARG A 544 40.33 -9.21 -26.48
N ILE A 545 40.49 -7.88 -26.49
CA ILE A 545 39.61 -6.96 -27.22
C ILE A 545 40.41 -6.11 -28.20
N GLN A 546 39.87 -5.96 -29.40
CA GLN A 546 40.38 -5.07 -30.42
C GLN A 546 39.24 -4.24 -30.98
N GLY A 547 39.50 -2.95 -31.17
CA GLY A 547 38.52 -1.97 -31.63
C GLY A 547 38.00 -2.30 -33.03
N ILE A 548 36.67 -2.42 -33.16
CA ILE A 548 35.99 -2.83 -34.41
C ILE A 548 35.64 -1.66 -35.35
N GLY A 549 35.85 -0.42 -34.88
CA GLY A 549 35.50 0.79 -35.62
C GLY A 549 34.01 1.16 -35.58
N TRP A 550 33.70 2.40 -35.98
CA TRP A 550 32.33 2.96 -35.93
C TRP A 550 31.35 2.29 -36.89
N GLY A 551 31.82 1.79 -38.04
CA GLY A 551 30.97 1.09 -39.01
C GLY A 551 30.31 -0.14 -38.40
N TRP A 552 31.11 -1.01 -37.78
CA TRP A 552 30.61 -2.18 -37.06
C TRP A 552 29.76 -1.82 -35.84
N ALA A 553 30.16 -0.80 -35.07
CA ALA A 553 29.35 -0.33 -33.96
C ALA A 553 27.93 0.08 -34.41
N GLY A 554 27.80 0.79 -35.53
CA GLY A 554 26.51 1.15 -36.12
C GLY A 554 25.66 -0.06 -36.52
N VAL A 555 26.27 -1.08 -37.14
CA VAL A 555 25.59 -2.34 -37.48
C VAL A 555 25.08 -3.07 -36.23
N ILE A 556 25.89 -3.10 -35.17
CA ILE A 556 25.51 -3.72 -33.89
C ILE A 556 24.35 -2.98 -33.23
N TRP A 557 24.35 -1.64 -33.30
CA TRP A 557 23.22 -0.82 -32.85
C TRP A 557 21.94 -1.14 -33.61
N ILE A 558 22.01 -1.23 -34.95
CA ILE A 558 20.87 -1.59 -35.79
C ILE A 558 20.34 -2.98 -35.41
N PHE A 559 21.22 -3.97 -35.32
CA PHE A 559 20.85 -5.33 -34.91
C PHE A 559 20.20 -5.36 -33.51
N SER A 560 20.76 -4.60 -32.57
CA SER A 560 20.25 -4.49 -31.20
C SER A 560 18.86 -3.84 -31.16
N ILE A 561 18.62 -2.80 -31.98
CA ILE A 561 17.31 -2.15 -32.10
C ILE A 561 16.28 -3.11 -32.72
N VAL A 562 16.66 -3.88 -33.75
CA VAL A 562 15.76 -4.88 -34.34
C VAL A 562 15.42 -5.98 -33.33
N THR A 563 16.40 -6.44 -32.56
CA THR A 563 16.23 -7.44 -31.48
C THR A 563 15.35 -6.93 -30.34
N TYR A 564 15.27 -5.61 -30.17
CA TYR A 564 14.51 -4.99 -29.09
C TYR A 564 12.98 -5.07 -29.30
N PHE A 565 12.48 -4.86 -30.53
CA PHE A 565 11.04 -4.80 -30.78
C PHE A 565 10.25 -6.07 -30.39
N PRO A 566 10.74 -7.30 -30.67
CA PRO A 566 10.02 -8.51 -30.28
C PRO A 566 9.91 -8.73 -28.76
N LEU A 567 10.74 -8.07 -27.95
CA LEU A 567 10.68 -8.20 -26.48
C LEU A 567 9.33 -7.74 -25.92
N ASP A 568 8.75 -6.67 -26.46
CA ASP A 568 7.43 -6.20 -26.02
C ASP A 568 6.34 -7.20 -26.40
N VAL A 569 6.43 -7.81 -27.58
CA VAL A 569 5.50 -8.86 -28.02
C VAL A 569 5.59 -10.07 -27.10
N LEU A 570 6.80 -10.55 -26.80
CA LEU A 570 7.03 -11.64 -25.85
C LEU A 570 6.48 -11.31 -24.46
N LYS A 571 6.72 -10.09 -23.96
CA LYS A 571 6.17 -9.62 -22.68
C LYS A 571 4.64 -9.73 -22.66
N PHE A 572 3.95 -9.34 -23.74
CA PHE A 572 2.49 -9.46 -23.81
C PHE A 572 2.02 -10.91 -23.85
N ILE A 573 2.68 -11.76 -24.64
CA ILE A 573 2.36 -13.19 -24.74
C ILE A 573 2.51 -13.86 -23.36
N ILE A 574 3.61 -13.61 -22.66
CA ILE A 574 3.86 -14.21 -21.34
C ILE A 574 2.82 -13.75 -20.33
N ARG A 575 2.54 -12.45 -20.26
CA ARG A 575 1.51 -11.93 -19.34
C ARG A 575 0.14 -12.48 -19.66
N TYR A 576 -0.22 -12.61 -20.93
CA TYR A 576 -1.48 -13.20 -21.34
C TYR A 576 -1.55 -14.69 -20.93
N ALA A 577 -0.49 -15.46 -21.17
CA ALA A 577 -0.40 -16.86 -20.79
C ALA A 577 -0.48 -17.06 -19.26
N LEU A 578 0.25 -16.25 -18.48
CA LEU A 578 0.26 -16.30 -17.02
C LEU A 578 -1.04 -15.79 -16.38
N SER A 579 -1.81 -14.94 -17.07
CA SER A 579 -3.08 -14.41 -16.55
C SER A 579 -4.19 -15.46 -16.43
N GLY A 580 -3.97 -16.70 -16.87
CA GLY A 580 -4.99 -17.75 -16.90
C GLY A 580 -6.03 -17.56 -18.02
N LYS A 581 -6.22 -16.35 -18.54
CA LYS A 581 -7.16 -16.05 -19.64
C LYS A 581 -6.92 -16.86 -20.91
N ALA A 582 -5.67 -17.25 -21.18
CA ALA A 582 -5.34 -18.14 -22.30
C ALA A 582 -5.94 -19.54 -22.10
N TRP A 583 -5.86 -20.07 -20.89
CA TRP A 583 -6.43 -21.36 -20.49
C TRP A 583 -7.95 -21.26 -20.35
N ASP A 584 -8.47 -20.19 -19.73
CA ASP A 584 -9.90 -19.95 -19.62
C ASP A 584 -10.54 -19.82 -21.00
N ASN A 585 -9.95 -19.09 -21.95
CA ASN A 585 -10.50 -19.00 -23.32
C ASN A 585 -10.40 -20.34 -24.07
N MET A 586 -9.39 -21.17 -23.80
CA MET A 586 -9.24 -22.48 -24.45
C MET A 586 -10.19 -23.54 -23.86
N ILE A 587 -10.45 -23.48 -22.55
CA ILE A 587 -11.44 -24.32 -21.84
C ILE A 587 -12.85 -23.81 -22.13
N GLN A 588 -13.08 -22.50 -22.12
CA GLN A 588 -14.35 -21.86 -22.49
C GLN A 588 -14.65 -22.05 -23.97
N ASN A 589 -13.69 -22.13 -24.90
CA ASN A 589 -14.02 -22.49 -26.29
C ASN A 589 -14.60 -23.91 -26.45
N LYS A 590 -14.48 -24.79 -25.43
CA LYS A 590 -15.22 -26.07 -25.37
C LYS A 590 -16.58 -25.95 -24.65
N THR A 591 -16.91 -24.83 -24.02
CA THR A 591 -18.15 -24.62 -23.24
C THR A 591 -18.89 -23.31 -23.54
N ALA A 592 -18.46 -22.50 -24.51
CA ALA A 592 -18.99 -21.17 -24.77
C ALA A 592 -20.00 -21.16 -25.93
N PHE A 593 -21.25 -21.52 -25.60
CA PHE A 593 -22.44 -21.00 -26.28
C PHE A 593 -23.17 -19.94 -25.42
N THR A 594 -22.46 -19.22 -24.53
CA THR A 594 -23.01 -18.08 -23.81
C THR A 594 -22.03 -16.91 -23.77
N THR A 595 -22.17 -16.02 -24.74
CA THR A 595 -21.51 -14.70 -24.80
C THR A 595 -22.08 -13.79 -23.71
N LYS A 596 -21.42 -13.71 -22.56
CA LYS A 596 -21.49 -12.52 -21.68
C LYS A 596 -20.12 -12.24 -21.09
N LYS A 597 -19.48 -11.17 -21.59
CA LYS A 597 -18.07 -10.83 -21.33
C LYS A 597 -17.86 -9.92 -20.12
N ASP A 598 -18.93 -9.51 -19.43
CA ASP A 598 -18.87 -8.59 -18.30
C ASP A 598 -19.80 -9.05 -17.18
N TYR A 599 -19.31 -9.94 -16.31
CA TYR A 599 -20.01 -10.27 -15.07
C TYR A 599 -19.93 -9.06 -14.11
N GLY A 600 -21.09 -8.61 -13.63
CA GLY A 600 -21.20 -7.71 -12.48
C GLY A 600 -21.05 -6.21 -12.75
N LYS A 601 -20.53 -5.75 -13.89
CA LYS A 601 -20.48 -4.29 -14.17
C LYS A 601 -21.88 -3.72 -14.42
N GLY A 602 -22.68 -4.41 -15.24
CA GLY A 602 -24.07 -4.01 -15.51
C GLY A 602 -24.98 -4.13 -14.29
N GLU A 603 -24.78 -5.14 -13.44
CA GLU A 603 -25.53 -5.28 -12.18
C GLU A 603 -25.19 -4.17 -11.18
N ARG A 604 -23.92 -3.75 -11.11
CA ARG A 604 -23.48 -2.63 -10.26
C ARG A 604 -23.97 -1.29 -10.77
N GLU A 605 -23.95 -1.06 -12.09
CA GLU A 605 -24.53 0.13 -12.71
C GLU A 605 -26.05 0.19 -12.52
N ALA A 606 -26.73 -0.97 -12.61
CA ALA A 606 -28.16 -1.08 -12.34
C ALA A 606 -28.50 -0.83 -10.87
N GLN A 607 -27.77 -1.44 -9.93
CA GLN A 607 -27.94 -1.19 -8.50
C GLN A 607 -27.64 0.27 -8.13
N TRP A 608 -26.62 0.86 -8.75
CA TRP A 608 -26.29 2.28 -8.58
C TRP A 608 -27.42 3.18 -9.09
N ALA A 609 -27.93 2.93 -10.29
CA ALA A 609 -29.06 3.68 -10.85
C ALA A 609 -30.33 3.55 -9.97
N LEU A 610 -30.55 2.39 -9.37
CA LEU A 610 -31.65 2.12 -8.44
C LEU A 610 -31.47 2.88 -7.12
N ALA A 611 -30.24 2.93 -6.58
CA ALA A 611 -29.89 3.72 -5.40
C ALA A 611 -29.96 5.25 -5.65
N GLN A 612 -29.70 5.68 -6.89
CA GLN A 612 -29.80 7.09 -7.28
C GLN A 612 -31.27 7.53 -7.42
N ARG A 613 -32.17 6.62 -7.84
CA ARG A 613 -33.63 6.86 -7.88
C ARG A 613 -34.23 7.04 -6.49
N THR A 614 -33.80 6.26 -5.51
CA THR A 614 -34.27 6.39 -4.11
C THR A 614 -33.73 7.66 -3.43
N LEU A 615 -32.56 8.17 -3.84
CA LEU A 615 -32.01 9.45 -3.37
C LEU A 615 -32.91 10.65 -3.75
N HIS A 616 -33.66 10.56 -4.85
CA HIS A 616 -34.57 11.62 -5.33
C HIS A 616 -36.02 11.46 -4.84
N GLY A 617 -36.30 10.57 -3.89
CA GLY A 617 -37.62 10.44 -3.26
C GLY A 617 -38.67 9.70 -4.10
N LEU A 618 -38.28 9.01 -5.17
CA LEU A 618 -39.18 8.14 -5.92
C LEU A 618 -39.21 6.74 -5.26
N PRO A 619 -40.39 6.16 -4.96
CA PRO A 619 -40.48 4.85 -4.34
C PRO A 619 -39.94 3.76 -5.28
N ALA A 620 -39.21 2.79 -4.73
CA ALA A 620 -38.85 1.58 -5.44
C ALA A 620 -40.10 0.68 -5.51
N GLU A 621 -40.51 0.29 -6.72
CA GLU A 621 -41.56 -0.73 -6.87
C GLU A 621 -41.12 -2.02 -6.17
N ALA A 622 -41.94 -2.49 -5.23
CA ALA A 622 -41.71 -3.74 -4.52
C ALA A 622 -41.77 -4.90 -5.51
N SER A 623 -40.63 -5.54 -5.77
CA SER A 623 -40.54 -6.71 -6.62
C SER A 623 -41.04 -7.95 -5.87
N GLY A 624 -42.36 -8.12 -5.84
CA GLY A 624 -43.02 -9.40 -5.59
C GLY A 624 -43.43 -10.02 -6.93
N LEU A 625 -42.98 -11.25 -7.18
CA LEU A 625 -43.28 -12.11 -8.33
C LEU A 625 -42.74 -11.65 -9.69
N PHE A 626 -41.86 -12.45 -10.30
CA PHE A 626 -42.14 -13.24 -11.51
C PHE A 626 -40.83 -13.76 -12.13
N ASN A 627 -40.70 -15.08 -12.13
CA ASN A 627 -39.94 -15.83 -13.13
C ASN A 627 -40.55 -15.53 -14.51
N GLU A 628 -39.79 -14.96 -15.46
CA GLU A 628 -39.77 -15.34 -16.88
C GLU A 628 -38.81 -14.47 -17.72
N LYS A 629 -38.59 -14.90 -18.95
CA LYS A 629 -37.33 -14.85 -19.72
C LYS A 629 -37.05 -13.55 -20.50
N ASN A 630 -35.77 -13.17 -20.49
CA ASN A 630 -34.90 -12.70 -21.59
C ASN A 630 -35.24 -11.50 -22.51
N ASP A 631 -36.39 -10.83 -22.48
CA ASP A 631 -36.66 -9.70 -23.42
C ASP A 631 -36.63 -8.26 -22.81
N ASN A 632 -36.59 -8.09 -21.49
CA ASN A 632 -36.73 -6.76 -20.86
C ASN A 632 -35.47 -5.85 -20.89
N TYR A 633 -34.30 -6.35 -21.29
CA TYR A 633 -33.06 -5.55 -21.25
C TYR A 633 -32.97 -4.50 -22.36
N ARG A 634 -33.63 -4.72 -23.51
CA ARG A 634 -33.65 -3.78 -24.62
C ARG A 634 -34.52 -2.55 -24.30
N GLU A 635 -35.68 -2.77 -23.66
CA GLU A 635 -36.57 -1.70 -23.23
C GLU A 635 -35.95 -0.83 -22.12
N LEU A 636 -35.24 -1.44 -21.16
CA LEU A 636 -34.54 -0.69 -20.10
C LEU A 636 -33.41 0.20 -20.64
N SER A 637 -32.71 -0.24 -21.69
CA SER A 637 -31.69 0.57 -22.37
C SER A 637 -32.28 1.74 -23.14
N GLU A 638 -33.41 1.53 -23.83
CA GLU A 638 -34.12 2.61 -24.54
C GLU A 638 -34.72 3.63 -23.57
N ILE A 639 -35.26 3.19 -22.44
CA ILE A 639 -35.79 4.06 -21.39
C ILE A 639 -34.67 4.88 -20.74
N ALA A 640 -33.49 4.28 -20.50
CA ALA A 640 -32.33 4.99 -19.97
C ALA A 640 -31.81 6.06 -20.96
N GLU A 641 -31.81 5.74 -22.26
CA GLU A 641 -31.41 6.67 -23.31
C GLU A 641 -32.43 7.81 -23.50
N GLN A 642 -33.72 7.52 -23.39
CA GLN A 642 -34.79 8.54 -23.37
C GLN A 642 -34.71 9.43 -22.12
N ALA A 643 -34.41 8.87 -20.94
CA ALA A 643 -34.23 9.63 -19.71
C ALA A 643 -33.01 10.57 -19.79
N LYS A 644 -31.91 10.10 -20.39
CA LYS A 644 -30.72 10.93 -20.64
C LYS A 644 -31.02 12.08 -21.59
N LYS A 645 -31.76 11.84 -22.68
CA LYS A 645 -32.21 12.90 -23.61
C LYS A 645 -33.11 13.92 -22.91
N ARG A 646 -34.05 13.50 -22.05
CA ARG A 646 -34.91 14.42 -21.30
C ARG A 646 -34.12 15.27 -20.30
N ALA A 647 -33.11 14.70 -19.64
CA ALA A 647 -32.24 15.43 -18.73
C ALA A 647 -31.35 16.47 -19.45
N GLU A 648 -30.90 16.18 -20.68
CA GLU A 648 -30.19 17.14 -21.53
C GLU A 648 -31.08 18.28 -22.00
N ILE A 649 -32.34 18.00 -22.37
CA ILE A 649 -33.32 19.02 -22.75
C ILE A 649 -33.60 19.94 -21.54
N ALA A 650 -33.87 19.37 -20.36
CA ALA A 650 -34.10 20.16 -19.15
C ALA A 650 -32.90 21.02 -18.75
N ARG A 651 -31.66 20.55 -18.98
CA ARG A 651 -30.45 21.36 -18.79
C ARG A 651 -30.33 22.50 -19.78
N ARG A 652 -30.71 22.28 -21.05
CA ARG A 652 -30.74 23.33 -22.08
C ARG A 652 -31.78 24.39 -21.77
N ASP A 653 -32.97 23.99 -21.33
CA ASP A 653 -34.04 24.91 -20.98
C ASP A 653 -33.65 25.75 -19.76
N LYS A 654 -33.00 25.14 -18.75
CA LYS A 654 -32.48 25.86 -17.58
C LYS A 654 -31.38 26.85 -17.95
N ALA A 655 -30.48 26.48 -18.86
CA ALA A 655 -29.44 27.37 -19.37
C ALA A 655 -29.98 28.50 -20.28
N GLN A 656 -31.17 28.34 -20.86
CA GLN A 656 -31.86 29.41 -21.59
C GLN A 656 -32.61 30.36 -20.65
N LEU A 657 -33.23 29.84 -19.58
CA LEU A 657 -33.82 30.62 -18.50
C LEU A 657 -32.77 31.51 -17.80
N ASP A 658 -31.60 30.96 -17.47
CA ASP A 658 -30.50 31.71 -16.85
C ASP A 658 -29.90 32.79 -17.77
N LYS A 659 -30.18 32.76 -19.09
CA LYS A 659 -29.78 33.79 -20.05
C LYS A 659 -30.86 34.84 -20.33
N GLY A 660 -32.09 34.62 -19.86
CA GLY A 660 -33.19 35.56 -19.98
C GLY A 660 -33.32 36.55 -18.80
N GLU A 661 -32.60 36.31 -17.71
CA GLU A 661 -32.60 37.15 -16.49
C GLU A 661 -31.28 37.92 -16.27
N ALA A 662 -30.46 38.12 -17.33
CA ALA A 662 -29.26 38.95 -17.31
C ALA A 662 -29.39 40.21 -18.18
#